data_AF-A0A0D7ACT1-F1
#
_entry.id   AF-A0A0D7ACT1-F1
#
_cell.length_a   1.000
_cell.length_b   1.000
_cell.length_c   1.000
_cell.angle_alpha   90.00
_cell.angle_beta   90.00
_cell.angle_gamma   90.00
#
_symmetry.space_group_name_H-M   'P 1'
#
loop_
_entity.id
_entity.type
_entity.pdbx_description
1 polymer ?
#
loop_
_entity_poly.entity_id
_entity_poly.type
_entity_poly.pdbx_seq_one_letter_code
_entity_poly.pdbx_strand_id
1 'polypeptide(L)'
;MTAESADTVRNTKRRKGGALTLRDQEKHIDSLKKENFDVKLRVHFLEERLAKLAPDHIEAALKQNISLKIELYNRGLELKKMKKLTMEMQRELDRLQKGQGGARSRERELEDKLEEREREVRELRRKLREGRGDEDAIREIEQRNEDLEQELTNTQGLLQDNIEEIERMQELLENQGDSRKILELKQTNEDLLERWEQQREADSYARSESRAQVLEERDHREHIEDELNTMRDKLAAAMIELQQREDDVDAKEKEIEDIMVDHRKFVEQVEDEWRGEVEEARGQVEELRDVLAERETEARELRLNITELEGNTNDLHAKFEAALAHLEKEAADKDAEVESLNNAVDKLSEQVYVLEDDNDRIKEENERIREDEAAERERLEAVCAALKEVQELAHHVEELVAELERERTAHQGLEDEFNQAQRDHDSALRDERRALEAKETALQKALSDLARTQSLLTQRNEDLQAVQRSLQTLETESKKAGETHTTARFSLQLEVDRLKRDLERVEADLARARKELADKDAQEFDRGSSLEKLHDENRDLKMQLASQTQARLNVSGRLDEVQATLKMREDELAALRPRLSELELRLSKDQRAMLSAEAQYRDQLTERNTLLLTIYQYMDKILGVDKTPKKGGQAETKPFTNFGVFHDNLLTRLKSLSHIQSEFEKRCKTIEAGYTEKLADIRKQLDNRWKQIDKFETSVKSYAEAKTNWRRKLASREGELDAVKATNSEMAAQLAVLKRPGQSDGSEVRALTARATNAERRLNNAQNQLAATEEKIASMNQRSSAADNKWEMRVKEYESRLKAAEERIKRERQGGKERALELENAVKSLQRQLEIAQKRSQQLNDVVATQGKKSPSSNSAGSR
;
A
#
# COMPACT_ATOMS: atom_id res chain seq x y z
N MET A 1 50.14 -8.05 -15.05
CA MET A 1 49.58 -8.86 -13.95
C MET A 1 48.18 -9.25 -14.37
N THR A 2 47.97 -10.43 -14.97
CA THR A 2 48.01 -11.80 -14.40
C THR A 2 46.70 -12.17 -13.70
N ALA A 3 46.12 -13.29 -14.13
CA ALA A 3 44.75 -13.71 -13.88
C ALA A 3 44.44 -14.03 -12.42
N GLU A 4 43.19 -13.75 -12.02
CA GLU A 4 42.38 -14.61 -11.15
C GLU A 4 40.89 -14.25 -11.30
N SER A 5 40.00 -15.02 -10.65
CA SER A 5 38.53 -14.79 -10.64
C SER A 5 37.77 -14.94 -11.97
N ALA A 6 38.15 -15.91 -12.80
CA ALA A 6 37.33 -16.39 -13.94
C ALA A 6 36.41 -17.57 -13.55
N ASP A 7 35.82 -17.56 -12.35
CA ASP A 7 35.05 -18.71 -11.84
C ASP A 7 33.90 -18.31 -10.90
N THR A 8 32.72 -17.98 -11.46
CA THR A 8 31.47 -17.78 -10.69
C THR A 8 30.18 -18.02 -11.49
N VAL A 9 30.26 -18.54 -12.71
CA VAL A 9 29.09 -18.72 -13.61
C VAL A 9 28.74 -20.19 -13.77
N ARG A 10 28.37 -20.86 -12.66
CA ARG A 10 27.75 -22.20 -12.72
C ARG A 10 26.71 -22.42 -11.61
N ASN A 11 25.62 -23.08 -12.02
CA ASN A 11 24.57 -23.69 -11.19
C ASN A 11 23.55 -22.79 -10.47
N THR A 12 22.62 -22.20 -11.23
CA THR A 12 21.30 -21.75 -10.73
C THR A 12 20.13 -22.52 -11.38
N LYS A 13 20.28 -23.85 -11.56
CA LYS A 13 19.14 -24.73 -11.88
C LYS A 13 18.25 -24.92 -10.64
N ARG A 14 17.35 -23.97 -10.37
CA ARG A 14 16.35 -24.07 -9.29
C ARG A 14 15.38 -25.23 -9.56
N ARG A 15 15.61 -26.38 -8.92
CA ARG A 15 14.62 -27.46 -8.79
C ARG A 15 13.50 -27.01 -7.85
N LYS A 16 12.30 -27.59 -8.01
CA LYS A 16 11.16 -27.34 -7.09
C LYS A 16 11.51 -27.78 -5.65
N GLY A 17 11.00 -27.03 -4.68
CA GLY A 17 10.75 -27.40 -3.27
C GLY A 17 11.63 -28.49 -2.64
N GLY A 18 12.79 -28.09 -2.12
CA GLY A 18 13.52 -28.83 -1.09
C GLY A 18 13.79 -27.90 0.08
N ALA A 19 13.53 -28.34 1.32
CA ALA A 19 13.79 -27.53 2.51
C ALA A 19 15.30 -27.34 2.70
N LEU A 20 15.77 -26.09 2.62
CA LEU A 20 17.17 -25.74 2.81
C LEU A 20 17.57 -25.99 4.27
N THR A 21 18.64 -26.73 4.55
CA THR A 21 19.00 -27.05 5.95
C THR A 21 19.41 -25.78 6.71
N LEU A 22 19.31 -25.76 8.04
CA LEU A 22 19.71 -24.60 8.84
C LEU A 22 21.16 -24.16 8.56
N ARG A 23 22.06 -25.12 8.31
CA ARG A 23 23.47 -24.87 7.98
C ARG A 23 23.65 -24.26 6.58
N ASP A 24 22.80 -24.64 5.63
CA ASP A 24 22.79 -24.05 4.29
C ASP A 24 22.13 -22.66 4.29
N GLN A 25 21.12 -22.44 5.14
CA GLN A 25 20.52 -21.12 5.39
C GLN A 25 21.54 -20.16 6.01
N GLU A 26 22.26 -20.60 7.05
CA GLU A 26 23.33 -19.84 7.70
C GLU A 26 24.45 -19.47 6.72
N LYS A 27 24.90 -20.43 5.90
CA LYS A 27 25.89 -20.19 4.84
C LYS A 27 25.38 -19.23 3.75
N HIS A 28 24.10 -19.26 3.42
CA HIS A 28 23.50 -18.30 2.49
C HIS A 28 23.40 -16.89 3.11
N ILE A 29 23.04 -16.79 4.38
CA ILE A 29 23.03 -15.54 5.16
C ILE A 29 24.43 -14.92 5.19
N ASP A 30 25.50 -15.71 5.36
CA ASP A 30 26.88 -15.20 5.34
C ASP A 30 27.35 -14.75 3.95
N SER A 31 26.90 -15.41 2.87
CA SER A 31 27.09 -14.90 1.50
C SER A 31 26.42 -13.53 1.33
N LEU A 32 25.15 -13.41 1.75
CA LEU A 32 24.39 -12.17 1.68
C LEU A 32 25.00 -11.06 2.55
N LYS A 33 25.56 -11.37 3.73
CA LYS A 33 26.33 -10.40 4.54
C LYS A 33 27.56 -9.88 3.78
N LYS A 34 28.30 -10.77 3.11
CA LYS A 34 29.49 -10.39 2.34
C LYS A 34 29.12 -9.56 1.11
N GLU A 35 28.11 -9.97 0.35
CA GLU A 35 27.58 -9.22 -0.78
C GLU A 35 27.07 -7.82 -0.33
N ASN A 36 26.40 -7.73 0.82
CA ASN A 36 25.95 -6.47 1.40
C ASN A 36 27.12 -5.55 1.81
N PHE A 37 28.23 -6.12 2.29
CA PHE A 37 29.46 -5.39 2.60
C PHE A 37 30.14 -4.87 1.32
N ASP A 38 30.31 -5.72 0.31
CA ASP A 38 30.93 -5.34 -0.97
C ASP A 38 30.10 -4.28 -1.72
N VAL A 39 28.76 -4.36 -1.63
CA VAL A 39 27.85 -3.31 -2.14
C VAL A 39 28.01 -2.01 -1.35
N LYS A 40 28.09 -2.02 -0.02
CA LYS A 40 28.35 -0.82 0.80
C LYS A 40 29.70 -0.18 0.47
N LEU A 41 30.73 -0.99 0.24
CA LEU A 41 32.05 -0.51 -0.16
C LEU A 41 32.00 0.18 -1.54
N ARG A 42 31.26 -0.41 -2.50
CA ARG A 42 31.01 0.23 -3.82
C ARG A 42 30.20 1.52 -3.70
N VAL A 43 29.17 1.56 -2.85
CA VAL A 43 28.38 2.78 -2.59
C VAL A 43 29.28 3.88 -2.04
N HIS A 44 30.09 3.60 -1.01
CA HIS A 44 31.05 4.57 -0.45
C HIS A 44 32.01 5.12 -1.52
N PHE A 45 32.60 4.26 -2.37
CA PHE A 45 33.48 4.74 -3.45
C PHE A 45 32.75 5.49 -4.57
N LEU A 46 31.45 5.22 -4.79
CA LEU A 46 30.62 5.99 -5.72
C LEU A 46 30.21 7.34 -5.13
N GLU A 47 29.91 7.43 -3.84
CA GLU A 47 29.65 8.66 -3.09
C GLU A 47 30.91 9.54 -3.04
N GLU A 48 32.07 8.96 -2.71
CA GLU A 48 33.37 9.65 -2.72
C GLU A 48 33.74 10.14 -4.13
N ARG A 49 33.38 9.38 -5.18
CA ARG A 49 33.58 9.77 -6.57
C ARG A 49 32.61 10.87 -7.02
N LEU A 50 31.35 10.83 -6.59
CA LEU A 50 30.35 11.89 -6.83
C LEU A 50 30.77 13.21 -6.14
N ALA A 51 31.20 13.14 -4.88
CA ALA A 51 31.70 14.30 -4.13
C ALA A 51 32.91 14.96 -4.81
N LYS A 52 33.77 14.17 -5.48
CA LYS A 52 34.93 14.68 -6.24
C LYS A 52 34.59 15.18 -7.66
N LEU A 53 33.46 14.78 -8.24
CA LEU A 53 33.07 15.12 -9.62
C LEU A 53 32.07 16.27 -9.73
N ALA A 54 31.37 16.62 -8.65
CA ALA A 54 30.27 17.60 -8.71
C ALA A 54 30.23 18.60 -7.52
N PRO A 55 31.36 19.20 -7.06
CA PRO A 55 31.36 20.16 -5.96
C PRO A 55 30.42 21.35 -6.22
N ASP A 56 30.44 21.91 -7.43
CA ASP A 56 29.63 23.07 -7.80
C ASP A 56 28.11 22.78 -7.77
N HIS A 57 27.70 21.57 -8.16
CA HIS A 57 26.30 21.15 -8.08
C HIS A 57 25.87 20.88 -6.63
N ILE A 58 26.76 20.36 -5.78
CA ILE A 58 26.51 20.19 -4.35
C ILE A 58 26.42 21.57 -3.68
N GLU A 59 27.30 22.53 -4.02
CA GLU A 59 27.24 23.88 -3.49
C GLU A 59 26.01 24.66 -3.99
N ALA A 60 25.61 24.48 -5.25
CA ALA A 60 24.36 25.03 -5.79
C ALA A 60 23.13 24.44 -5.07
N ALA A 61 23.10 23.12 -4.86
CA ALA A 61 22.02 22.45 -4.11
C ALA A 61 22.00 22.88 -2.63
N LEU A 62 23.16 23.14 -2.02
CA LEU A 62 23.26 23.68 -0.66
C LEU A 62 22.79 25.15 -0.61
N LYS A 63 23.18 26.00 -1.56
CA LYS A 63 22.68 27.38 -1.69
C LYS A 63 21.16 27.41 -1.89
N GLN A 64 20.62 26.53 -2.75
CA GLN A 64 19.18 26.40 -2.96
C GLN A 64 18.47 25.90 -1.68
N ASN A 65 19.02 24.91 -0.97
CA ASN A 65 18.49 24.48 0.32
C ASN A 65 18.55 25.59 1.38
N ILE A 66 19.59 26.41 1.40
CA ILE A 66 19.69 27.57 2.31
C ILE A 66 18.62 28.61 1.96
N SER A 67 18.39 28.92 0.68
CA SER A 67 17.28 29.81 0.25
C SER A 67 15.92 29.25 0.67
N LEU A 68 15.62 27.99 0.33
CA LEU A 68 14.38 27.32 0.71
C LEU A 68 14.18 27.24 2.23
N LYS A 69 15.25 27.14 3.01
CA LYS A 69 15.20 27.13 4.48
C LYS A 69 14.98 28.53 5.07
N ILE A 70 15.49 29.58 4.43
CA ILE A 70 15.16 30.99 4.74
C ILE A 70 13.71 31.29 4.36
N GLU A 71 13.24 30.82 3.19
CA GLU A 71 11.86 30.96 2.75
C GLU A 71 10.89 30.21 3.67
N LEU A 72 11.18 28.96 4.05
CA LEU A 72 10.40 28.21 5.04
C LEU A 72 10.39 28.90 6.42
N TYR A 73 11.50 29.51 6.84
CA TYR A 73 11.55 30.27 8.09
C TYR A 73 10.70 31.55 8.00
N ASN A 74 10.76 32.27 6.88
CA ASN A 74 9.95 33.47 6.62
C ASN A 74 8.46 33.14 6.50
N ARG A 75 8.08 32.08 5.76
CA ARG A 75 6.70 31.56 5.73
C ARG A 75 6.25 31.06 7.10
N GLY A 76 7.15 30.47 7.90
CA GLY A 76 6.88 30.11 9.30
C GLY A 76 6.62 31.32 10.20
N LEU A 77 7.30 32.44 9.97
CA LEU A 77 7.04 33.73 10.63
C LEU A 77 5.73 34.37 10.17
N GLU A 78 5.44 34.34 8.86
CA GLU A 78 4.15 34.77 8.31
C GLU A 78 2.98 33.94 8.86
N LEU A 79 3.08 32.62 8.87
CA LEU A 79 2.08 31.74 9.46
C LEU A 79 1.89 31.99 10.96
N LYS A 80 2.95 32.33 11.70
CA LYS A 80 2.84 32.76 13.12
C LYS A 80 2.13 34.10 13.26
N LYS A 81 2.43 35.09 12.40
CA LYS A 81 1.73 36.38 12.36
C LYS A 81 0.26 36.21 12.02
N MET A 82 -0.05 35.48 10.94
CA MET A 82 -1.42 35.18 10.50
C MET A 82 -2.17 34.41 11.58
N LYS A 83 -1.61 33.34 12.16
CA LYS A 83 -2.27 32.60 13.25
C LYS A 83 -2.52 33.45 14.49
N LYS A 84 -1.64 34.41 14.82
CA LYS A 84 -1.89 35.38 15.90
C LYS A 84 -3.05 36.31 15.54
N LEU A 85 -3.08 36.83 14.31
CA LEU A 85 -4.16 37.68 13.81
C LEU A 85 -5.51 36.92 13.79
N THR A 86 -5.53 35.66 13.34
CA THR A 86 -6.71 34.78 13.41
C THR A 86 -7.13 34.54 14.85
N MET A 87 -6.20 34.31 15.79
CA MET A 87 -6.53 34.17 17.22
C MET A 87 -7.02 35.48 17.87
N GLU A 88 -6.66 36.64 17.32
CA GLU A 88 -7.14 37.95 17.77
C GLU A 88 -8.56 38.20 17.22
N MET A 89 -8.77 37.99 15.92
CA MET A 89 -10.11 37.98 15.29
C MET A 89 -11.06 36.96 15.93
N GLN A 90 -10.60 35.74 16.23
CA GLN A 90 -11.41 34.70 16.88
C GLN A 90 -11.88 35.15 18.27
N ARG A 91 -11.02 35.84 19.04
CA ARG A 91 -11.40 36.39 20.36
C ARG A 91 -12.34 37.57 20.25
N GLU A 92 -12.27 38.36 19.18
CA GLU A 92 -13.22 39.43 18.91
C GLU A 92 -14.58 38.87 18.45
N LEU A 93 -14.57 37.80 17.67
CA LEU A 93 -15.76 37.02 17.30
C LEU A 93 -16.40 36.35 18.54
N ASP A 94 -15.62 35.70 19.40
CA ASP A 94 -16.07 35.14 20.69
C ASP A 94 -16.68 36.22 21.61
N ARG A 95 -16.13 37.44 21.60
CA ARG A 95 -16.65 38.59 22.37
C ARG A 95 -17.99 39.09 21.79
N LEU A 96 -18.09 39.25 20.47
CA LEU A 96 -19.33 39.67 19.80
C LEU A 96 -20.43 38.61 19.95
N GLN A 97 -20.08 37.33 19.80
CA GLN A 97 -21.01 36.20 19.93
C GLN A 97 -21.49 36.02 21.38
N LYS A 98 -20.64 36.27 22.39
CA LYS A 98 -21.06 36.35 23.80
C LYS A 98 -21.88 37.61 24.10
N GLY A 99 -21.68 38.70 23.37
CA GLY A 99 -22.48 39.92 23.47
C GLY A 99 -23.97 39.71 23.20
N GLN A 100 -24.33 38.81 22.27
CA GLN A 100 -25.74 38.47 21.99
C GLN A 100 -26.40 37.59 23.06
N GLY A 101 -25.64 36.86 23.88
CA GLY A 101 -26.19 36.01 24.95
C GLY A 101 -26.82 36.80 26.10
N GLY A 102 -26.31 38.01 26.38
CA GLY A 102 -26.76 38.85 27.49
C GLY A 102 -28.19 39.41 27.33
N ALA A 103 -28.69 39.52 26.10
CA ALA A 103 -30.07 39.93 25.84
C ALA A 103 -31.05 38.85 26.32
N ARG A 104 -30.98 37.64 25.74
CA ARG A 104 -31.91 36.53 26.04
C ARG A 104 -31.88 36.07 27.50
N SER A 105 -30.74 36.12 28.18
CA SER A 105 -30.69 35.78 29.61
C SER A 105 -31.46 36.80 30.47
N ARG A 106 -31.41 38.09 30.09
CA ARG A 106 -32.10 39.16 30.80
C ARG A 106 -33.57 39.30 30.38
N GLU A 107 -33.88 38.88 29.16
CA GLU A 107 -35.24 38.69 28.63
C GLU A 107 -35.94 37.60 29.45
N ARG A 108 -35.37 36.38 29.55
CA ARG A 108 -35.89 35.32 30.43
C ARG A 108 -35.98 35.73 31.89
N GLU A 109 -34.93 36.34 32.45
CA GLU A 109 -34.99 36.85 33.83
C GLU A 109 -36.05 37.93 34.08
N LEU A 110 -36.61 38.55 33.03
CA LEU A 110 -37.74 39.47 33.13
C LEU A 110 -39.08 38.77 32.81
N GLU A 111 -39.11 37.78 31.93
CA GLU A 111 -40.25 36.88 31.69
C GLU A 111 -40.56 36.06 32.95
N ASP A 112 -39.57 35.38 33.55
CA ASP A 112 -39.71 34.60 34.78
C ASP A 112 -40.27 35.46 35.92
N LYS A 113 -39.74 36.69 36.08
CA LYS A 113 -40.20 37.65 37.11
C LYS A 113 -41.55 38.28 36.77
N LEU A 114 -41.92 38.38 35.49
CA LEU A 114 -43.25 38.82 35.07
C LEU A 114 -44.29 37.72 35.31
N GLU A 115 -43.99 36.47 34.97
CA GLU A 115 -44.84 35.33 35.29
C GLU A 115 -44.95 35.11 36.80
N GLU A 116 -43.89 35.30 37.58
CA GLU A 116 -43.90 35.26 39.05
C GLU A 116 -44.81 36.36 39.61
N ARG A 117 -44.70 37.61 39.12
CA ARG A 117 -45.63 38.70 39.44
C ARG A 117 -47.07 38.40 38.99
N GLU A 118 -47.28 37.73 37.86
CA GLU A 118 -48.62 37.32 37.42
C GLU A 118 -49.18 36.12 38.19
N ARG A 119 -48.33 35.23 38.71
CA ARG A 119 -48.69 34.16 39.65
C ARG A 119 -49.09 34.78 40.98
N GLU A 120 -48.28 35.71 41.52
CA GLU A 120 -48.63 36.50 42.71
C GLU A 120 -49.94 37.28 42.51
N VAL A 121 -50.15 37.95 41.37
CA VAL A 121 -51.40 38.69 41.10
C VAL A 121 -52.59 37.74 40.91
N ARG A 122 -52.40 36.54 40.36
CA ARG A 122 -53.44 35.48 40.30
C ARG A 122 -53.74 34.90 41.69
N GLU A 123 -52.72 34.64 42.49
CA GLU A 123 -52.81 34.21 43.89
C GLU A 123 -53.52 35.25 44.76
N LEU A 124 -53.15 36.53 44.67
CA LEU A 124 -53.79 37.62 45.39
C LEU A 124 -55.24 37.84 44.91
N ARG A 125 -55.51 37.72 43.61
CA ARG A 125 -56.90 37.76 43.09
C ARG A 125 -57.72 36.51 43.47
N ARG A 126 -57.09 35.37 43.72
CA ARG A 126 -57.73 34.16 44.24
C ARG A 126 -58.03 34.32 45.74
N LYS A 127 -57.04 34.72 46.53
CA LYS A 127 -57.15 35.02 47.97
C LYS A 127 -58.19 36.11 48.24
N LEU A 128 -58.27 37.16 47.41
CA LEU A 128 -59.32 38.20 47.47
C LEU A 128 -60.73 37.72 47.03
N ARG A 129 -60.84 36.51 46.47
CA ARG A 129 -62.11 35.91 46.00
C ARG A 129 -62.57 34.72 46.84
N GLU A 130 -61.66 34.15 47.64
CA GLU A 130 -61.88 33.05 48.59
C GLU A 130 -61.95 33.58 50.04
N GLY A 131 -61.18 34.63 50.38
CA GLY A 131 -61.23 35.35 51.66
C GLY A 131 -62.39 36.32 51.74
N ARG A 132 -63.63 35.80 51.73
CA ARG A 132 -64.87 36.59 51.89
C ARG A 132 -65.70 36.15 53.10
N GLY A 133 -65.02 35.90 54.21
CA GLY A 133 -65.62 35.63 55.53
C GLY A 133 -65.14 36.58 56.64
N ASP A 134 -63.95 37.18 56.51
CA ASP A 134 -63.30 37.86 57.63
C ASP A 134 -63.73 39.33 57.81
N GLU A 135 -64.27 40.00 56.78
CA GLU A 135 -64.75 41.40 56.90
C GLU A 135 -65.93 41.56 57.86
N ASP A 136 -66.76 40.53 58.04
CA ASP A 136 -67.89 40.56 58.98
C ASP A 136 -67.49 40.07 60.38
N ALA A 137 -66.56 39.10 60.47
CA ALA A 137 -66.00 38.66 61.76
C ALA A 137 -65.13 39.75 62.42
N ILE A 138 -64.34 40.50 61.63
CA ILE A 138 -63.57 41.64 62.12
C ILE A 138 -64.52 42.74 62.62
N ARG A 139 -65.63 43.02 61.92
CA ARG A 139 -66.64 43.98 62.41
C ARG A 139 -67.31 43.55 63.71
N GLU A 140 -67.64 42.28 63.89
CA GLU A 140 -68.24 41.81 65.16
C GLU A 140 -67.25 41.94 66.34
N ILE A 141 -65.94 41.80 66.07
CA ILE A 141 -64.87 42.00 67.06
C ILE A 141 -64.59 43.49 67.30
N GLU A 142 -64.60 44.33 66.26
CA GLU A 142 -64.46 45.79 66.37
C GLU A 142 -65.64 46.38 67.16
N GLN A 143 -66.87 45.97 66.88
CA GLN A 143 -68.05 46.39 67.66
C GLN A 143 -67.99 45.90 69.11
N ARG A 144 -67.57 44.64 69.37
CA ARG A 144 -67.37 44.18 70.75
C ARG A 144 -66.28 44.95 71.49
N ASN A 145 -65.24 45.43 70.80
CA ASN A 145 -64.22 46.28 71.42
C ASN A 145 -64.76 47.70 71.67
N GLU A 146 -65.51 48.30 70.75
CA GLU A 146 -66.18 49.60 70.99
C GLU A 146 -67.20 49.52 72.16
N ASP A 147 -67.95 48.42 72.27
CA ASP A 147 -68.87 48.16 73.38
C ASP A 147 -68.10 47.99 74.71
N LEU A 148 -67.03 47.18 74.73
CA LEU A 148 -66.22 46.96 75.94
C LEU A 148 -65.42 48.20 76.36
N GLU A 149 -64.96 49.04 75.43
CA GLU A 149 -64.33 50.33 75.74
C GLU A 149 -65.35 51.34 76.29
N GLN A 150 -66.61 51.29 75.84
CA GLN A 150 -67.72 52.04 76.44
C GLN A 150 -68.09 51.51 77.84
N GLU A 151 -68.12 50.21 78.07
CA GLU A 151 -68.32 49.66 79.42
C GLU A 151 -67.15 50.02 80.36
N LEU A 152 -65.91 50.00 79.86
CA LEU A 152 -64.72 50.39 80.64
C LEU A 152 -64.73 51.89 80.99
N THR A 153 -65.10 52.77 80.08
CA THR A 153 -65.21 54.21 80.36
C THR A 153 -66.38 54.56 81.28
N ASN A 154 -67.53 53.88 81.13
CA ASN A 154 -68.66 54.04 82.06
C ASN A 154 -68.32 53.55 83.49
N THR A 155 -67.61 52.42 83.62
CA THR A 155 -67.19 51.91 84.94
C THR A 155 -66.08 52.75 85.57
N GLN A 156 -65.18 53.34 84.76
CA GLN A 156 -64.22 54.35 85.24
C GLN A 156 -64.92 55.63 85.74
N GLY A 157 -65.94 56.12 85.03
CA GLY A 157 -66.76 57.25 85.48
C GLY A 157 -67.46 56.98 86.82
N LEU A 158 -68.10 55.81 86.96
CA LEU A 158 -68.73 55.43 88.23
C LEU A 158 -67.72 55.27 89.39
N LEU A 159 -66.48 54.87 89.12
CA LEU A 159 -65.43 54.82 90.14
C LEU A 159 -64.92 56.21 90.53
N GLN A 160 -64.81 57.14 89.57
CA GLN A 160 -64.51 58.56 89.82
C GLN A 160 -65.57 59.19 90.75
N ASP A 161 -66.85 59.06 90.39
CA ASP A 161 -67.97 59.60 91.18
C ASP A 161 -68.00 59.05 92.62
N ASN A 162 -67.76 57.75 92.81
CA ASN A 162 -67.73 57.13 94.13
C ASN A 162 -66.54 57.59 95.00
N ILE A 163 -65.38 57.91 94.39
CA ILE A 163 -64.24 58.48 95.12
C ILE A 163 -64.58 59.90 95.60
N GLU A 164 -65.15 60.73 94.71
CA GLU A 164 -65.56 62.11 95.05
C GLU A 164 -66.71 62.16 96.07
N GLU A 165 -67.56 61.13 96.15
CA GLU A 165 -68.60 60.98 97.19
C GLU A 165 -67.99 60.54 98.54
N ILE A 166 -66.98 59.66 98.54
CA ILE A 166 -66.27 59.22 99.75
C ILE A 166 -65.48 60.36 100.38
N GLU A 167 -64.79 61.20 99.59
CA GLU A 167 -64.08 62.38 100.09
C GLU A 167 -65.06 63.38 100.74
N ARG A 168 -66.22 63.63 100.11
CA ARG A 168 -67.29 64.47 100.67
C ARG A 168 -67.92 63.90 101.95
N MET A 169 -67.94 62.58 102.14
CA MET A 169 -68.39 61.98 103.41
C MET A 169 -67.32 62.00 104.51
N GLN A 170 -66.04 62.14 104.19
CA GLN A 170 -64.97 62.24 105.19
C GLN A 170 -64.91 63.62 105.85
N GLU A 171 -65.09 64.72 105.09
CA GLU A 171 -65.17 66.08 105.69
C GLU A 171 -66.33 66.26 106.67
N LEU A 172 -67.43 65.52 106.51
CA LEU A 172 -68.62 65.60 107.37
C LEU A 172 -68.48 64.86 108.71
N LEU A 173 -67.51 63.95 108.85
CA LEU A 173 -67.37 63.10 110.04
C LEU A 173 -66.38 63.64 111.10
N GLU A 174 -65.60 64.67 110.80
CA GLU A 174 -64.62 65.24 111.74
C GLU A 174 -65.20 66.33 112.67
N ASN A 175 -66.50 66.65 112.56
CA ASN A 175 -67.13 67.80 113.26
C ASN A 175 -68.42 67.47 114.06
N GLN A 176 -68.33 66.60 115.08
CA GLN A 176 -69.23 66.61 116.27
C GLN A 176 -68.86 65.56 117.34
N GLY A 177 -69.11 65.84 118.64
CA GLY A 177 -69.19 64.77 119.67
C GLY A 177 -68.66 65.06 121.08
N ASP A 178 -68.93 66.23 121.68
CA ASP A 178 -68.45 66.53 123.05
C ASP A 178 -69.24 65.78 124.15
N SER A 179 -68.64 65.64 125.35
CA SER A 179 -69.04 64.64 126.36
C SER A 179 -69.79 65.18 127.60
N ARG A 180 -70.45 64.22 128.29
CA ARG A 180 -70.86 64.17 129.73
C ARG A 180 -72.33 64.49 130.08
N LYS A 181 -73.02 63.46 130.61
CA LYS A 181 -73.63 63.47 131.96
C LYS A 181 -74.06 62.07 132.41
N ILE A 182 -73.16 61.37 133.13
CA ILE A 182 -73.45 60.11 133.82
C ILE A 182 -73.04 60.28 135.29
N LEU A 183 -74.01 60.43 136.20
CA LEU A 183 -73.74 60.30 137.64
C LEU A 183 -74.96 59.98 138.52
N GLU A 184 -76.14 60.55 138.20
CA GLU A 184 -77.25 60.63 139.17
C GLU A 184 -78.18 59.39 139.21
N LEU A 185 -78.22 58.56 138.16
CA LEU A 185 -79.06 57.34 138.09
C LEU A 185 -78.50 56.13 138.85
N LYS A 186 -77.81 56.35 139.98
CA LYS A 186 -77.20 55.26 140.77
C LYS A 186 -78.10 54.69 141.88
N GLN A 187 -79.11 55.43 142.34
CA GLN A 187 -79.96 55.00 143.47
C GLN A 187 -81.23 54.21 143.07
N THR A 188 -81.53 54.12 141.77
CA THR A 188 -82.71 53.37 141.25
C THR A 188 -82.36 51.96 140.74
N ASN A 189 -81.14 51.47 141.00
CA ASN A 189 -80.64 50.22 140.42
C ASN A 189 -80.79 48.99 141.33
N GLU A 190 -80.90 49.15 142.65
CA GLU A 190 -80.91 48.01 143.59
C GLU A 190 -82.25 47.25 143.56
N ASP A 191 -83.39 47.94 143.64
CA ASP A 191 -84.74 47.33 143.57
C ASP A 191 -85.06 46.64 142.23
N LEU A 192 -84.27 46.88 141.17
CA LEU A 192 -84.42 46.22 139.87
C LEU A 192 -83.62 44.92 139.77
N LEU A 193 -82.47 44.82 140.45
CA LEU A 193 -81.56 43.68 140.31
C LEU A 193 -82.24 42.34 140.61
N GLU A 194 -82.98 42.26 141.71
CA GLU A 194 -83.63 41.03 142.18
C GLU A 194 -84.66 40.45 141.17
N ARG A 195 -85.31 41.32 140.38
CA ARG A 195 -86.24 40.91 139.31
C ARG A 195 -85.52 40.54 138.00
N TRP A 196 -84.36 41.13 137.75
CA TRP A 196 -83.54 40.81 136.58
C TRP A 196 -82.92 39.41 136.65
N GLU A 197 -82.66 38.87 137.84
CA GLU A 197 -81.97 37.57 137.96
C GLU A 197 -82.85 36.39 137.57
N GLN A 198 -84.11 36.36 137.98
CA GLN A 198 -85.06 35.30 137.55
C GLN A 198 -85.35 35.35 136.04
N GLN A 199 -85.30 36.52 135.42
CA GLN A 199 -85.41 36.64 133.96
C GLN A 199 -84.13 36.17 133.24
N ARG A 200 -82.95 36.42 133.84
CA ARG A 200 -81.63 36.08 133.28
C ARG A 200 -81.43 34.57 133.10
N GLU A 201 -81.98 33.74 133.98
CA GLU A 201 -81.85 32.27 133.89
C GLU A 201 -82.65 31.68 132.72
N ALA A 202 -83.89 32.14 132.51
CA ALA A 202 -84.70 31.74 131.35
C ALA A 202 -84.05 32.18 130.03
N ASP A 203 -83.54 33.42 129.98
CA ASP A 203 -82.79 33.96 128.85
C ASP A 203 -81.52 33.15 128.57
N SER A 204 -80.82 32.67 129.62
CA SER A 204 -79.61 31.85 129.50
C SER A 204 -79.89 30.52 128.81
N TYR A 205 -81.01 29.85 129.13
CA TYR A 205 -81.37 28.56 128.53
C TYR A 205 -81.70 28.69 127.04
N ALA A 206 -82.54 29.66 126.67
CA ALA A 206 -82.88 29.93 125.26
C ALA A 206 -81.65 30.34 124.43
N ARG A 207 -80.74 31.13 125.00
CA ARG A 207 -79.45 31.48 124.37
C ARG A 207 -78.51 30.28 124.23
N SER A 208 -78.64 29.24 125.06
CA SER A 208 -77.88 28.00 124.95
C SER A 208 -78.37 27.14 123.79
N GLU A 209 -79.69 26.95 123.69
CA GLU A 209 -80.31 26.17 122.60
C GLU A 209 -80.09 26.81 121.22
N SER A 210 -80.28 28.12 121.12
CA SER A 210 -79.97 28.88 119.88
C SER A 210 -78.49 28.83 119.51
N ARG A 211 -77.57 28.79 120.50
CA ARG A 211 -76.13 28.62 120.23
C ARG A 211 -75.77 27.21 119.75
N ALA A 212 -76.46 26.18 120.24
CA ALA A 212 -76.27 24.82 119.74
C ALA A 212 -76.70 24.71 118.27
N GLN A 213 -77.87 25.24 117.93
CA GLN A 213 -78.37 25.28 116.54
C GLN A 213 -77.42 26.04 115.60
N VAL A 214 -76.92 27.22 116.01
CA VAL A 214 -75.96 28.01 115.21
C VAL A 214 -74.60 27.30 115.05
N LEU A 215 -74.20 26.45 116.00
CA LEU A 215 -73.01 25.59 115.84
C LEU A 215 -73.28 24.43 114.88
N GLU A 216 -74.42 23.73 115.01
CA GLU A 216 -74.78 22.66 114.08
C GLU A 216 -74.96 23.18 112.64
N GLU A 217 -75.63 24.32 112.44
CA GLU A 217 -75.73 24.99 111.13
C GLU A 217 -74.36 25.42 110.59
N ARG A 218 -73.47 25.91 111.46
CA ARG A 218 -72.09 26.24 111.08
C ARG A 218 -71.34 25.00 110.61
N ASP A 219 -71.38 23.91 111.36
CA ASP A 219 -70.62 22.69 111.07
C ASP A 219 -71.13 22.02 109.78
N HIS A 220 -72.44 22.07 109.53
CA HIS A 220 -73.01 21.66 108.23
C HIS A 220 -72.56 22.58 107.08
N ARG A 221 -72.50 23.91 107.28
CA ARG A 221 -71.98 24.85 106.28
C ARG A 221 -70.48 24.64 106.02
N GLU A 222 -69.69 24.39 107.06
CA GLU A 222 -68.25 24.12 106.98
C GLU A 222 -68.01 22.81 106.20
N HIS A 223 -68.80 21.77 106.46
CA HIS A 223 -68.77 20.53 105.67
C HIS A 223 -69.16 20.73 104.19
N ILE A 224 -70.19 21.52 103.89
CA ILE A 224 -70.60 21.86 102.51
C ILE A 224 -69.54 22.71 101.80
N GLU A 225 -68.86 23.61 102.51
CA GLU A 225 -67.76 24.42 101.97
C GLU A 225 -66.53 23.56 101.66
N ASP A 226 -66.20 22.58 102.51
CA ASP A 226 -65.17 21.57 102.22
C ASP A 226 -65.56 20.68 101.03
N GLU A 227 -66.80 20.18 100.96
CA GLU A 227 -67.27 19.41 99.79
C GLU A 227 -67.16 20.24 98.50
N LEU A 228 -67.63 21.49 98.53
CA LEU A 228 -67.54 22.44 97.42
C LEU A 228 -66.07 22.70 97.01
N ASN A 229 -65.15 22.81 97.98
CA ASN A 229 -63.73 22.97 97.69
C ASN A 229 -63.12 21.70 97.07
N THR A 230 -63.40 20.51 97.59
CA THR A 230 -62.93 19.27 96.91
C THR A 230 -63.53 19.11 95.51
N MET A 231 -64.74 19.62 95.25
CA MET A 231 -65.36 19.60 93.92
C MET A 231 -64.75 20.66 92.99
N ARG A 232 -64.33 21.82 93.50
CA ARG A 232 -63.49 22.79 92.77
C ARG A 232 -62.13 22.21 92.41
N ASP A 233 -61.46 21.53 93.34
CA ASP A 233 -60.15 20.89 93.11
C ASP A 233 -60.26 19.77 92.06
N LYS A 234 -61.31 18.93 92.14
CA LYS A 234 -61.60 17.90 91.13
C LYS A 234 -61.89 18.53 89.76
N LEU A 235 -62.63 19.63 89.71
CA LEU A 235 -62.93 20.36 88.47
C LEU A 235 -61.65 20.96 87.86
N ALA A 236 -60.82 21.62 88.67
CA ALA A 236 -59.54 22.17 88.23
C ALA A 236 -58.59 21.06 87.73
N ALA A 237 -58.50 19.93 88.43
CA ALA A 237 -57.73 18.78 87.99
C ALA A 237 -58.25 18.19 86.67
N ALA A 238 -59.58 18.09 86.50
CA ALA A 238 -60.19 17.61 85.26
C ALA A 238 -60.00 18.60 84.09
N MET A 239 -60.02 19.91 84.33
CA MET A 239 -59.71 20.93 83.33
C MET A 239 -58.23 20.90 82.93
N ILE A 240 -57.31 20.64 83.87
CA ILE A 240 -55.88 20.48 83.58
C ILE A 240 -55.62 19.18 82.79
N GLU A 241 -56.27 18.05 83.13
CA GLU A 241 -56.15 16.85 82.29
C GLU A 241 -56.76 17.08 80.90
N LEU A 242 -57.92 17.75 80.79
CA LEU A 242 -58.53 18.07 79.50
C LEU A 242 -57.59 18.91 78.62
N GLN A 243 -57.03 20.01 79.15
CA GLN A 243 -56.05 20.83 78.43
C GLN A 243 -54.83 19.98 78.01
N GLN A 244 -54.32 19.10 78.88
CA GLN A 244 -53.22 18.20 78.51
C GLN A 244 -53.59 17.20 77.41
N ARG A 245 -54.86 16.75 77.34
CA ARG A 245 -55.34 15.92 76.22
C ARG A 245 -55.50 16.71 74.93
N GLU A 246 -55.96 17.96 75.03
CA GLU A 246 -56.08 18.87 73.90
C GLU A 246 -54.69 19.19 73.34
N ASP A 247 -53.73 19.58 74.18
CA ASP A 247 -52.32 19.80 73.83
C ASP A 247 -51.67 18.53 73.21
N ASP A 248 -51.92 17.34 73.76
CA ASP A 248 -51.45 16.05 73.22
C ASP A 248 -52.06 15.76 71.82
N VAL A 249 -53.34 16.06 71.61
CA VAL A 249 -54.01 15.91 70.31
C VAL A 249 -53.44 16.91 69.31
N ASP A 250 -53.32 18.18 69.69
CA ASP A 250 -52.73 19.26 68.89
C ASP A 250 -51.31 18.91 68.43
N ALA A 251 -50.52 18.24 69.28
CA ALA A 251 -49.19 17.75 68.95
C ALA A 251 -49.21 16.53 68.00
N LYS A 252 -50.21 15.64 68.13
CA LYS A 252 -50.38 14.48 67.24
C LYS A 252 -50.93 14.85 65.88
N GLU A 253 -51.82 15.83 65.78
CA GLU A 253 -52.31 16.34 64.50
C GLU A 253 -51.17 16.97 63.71
N LYS A 254 -50.31 17.78 64.34
CA LYS A 254 -49.10 18.35 63.70
C LYS A 254 -48.11 17.26 63.25
N GLU A 255 -47.89 16.21 64.06
CA GLU A 255 -47.06 15.06 63.65
C GLU A 255 -47.67 14.31 62.45
N ILE A 256 -49.00 14.18 62.38
CA ILE A 256 -49.71 13.59 61.24
C ILE A 256 -49.59 14.49 59.99
N GLU A 257 -49.72 15.81 60.13
CA GLU A 257 -49.56 16.76 59.02
C GLU A 257 -48.14 16.73 58.44
N ASP A 258 -47.10 16.77 59.28
CA ASP A 258 -45.70 16.63 58.85
C ASP A 258 -45.47 15.31 58.10
N ILE A 259 -45.98 14.19 58.66
CA ILE A 259 -45.90 12.87 58.02
C ILE A 259 -46.65 12.85 56.69
N MET A 260 -47.83 13.49 56.58
CA MET A 260 -48.59 13.58 55.32
C MET A 260 -47.90 14.46 54.28
N VAL A 261 -47.24 15.53 54.70
CA VAL A 261 -46.43 16.40 53.84
C VAL A 261 -45.20 15.65 53.30
N ASP A 262 -44.51 14.88 54.14
CA ASP A 262 -43.36 14.07 53.69
C ASP A 262 -43.77 12.86 52.83
N HIS A 263 -44.90 12.22 53.11
CA HIS A 263 -45.46 11.21 52.20
C HIS A 263 -45.84 11.81 50.83
N ARG A 264 -46.37 13.04 50.79
CA ARG A 264 -46.67 13.73 49.53
C ARG A 264 -45.41 13.98 48.72
N LYS A 265 -44.36 14.54 49.33
CA LYS A 265 -43.04 14.74 48.68
C LYS A 265 -42.45 13.41 48.17
N PHE A 266 -42.61 12.32 48.91
CA PHE A 266 -42.12 11.00 48.49
C PHE A 266 -42.91 10.44 47.29
N VAL A 267 -44.24 10.63 47.26
CA VAL A 267 -45.07 10.27 46.09
C VAL A 267 -44.70 11.11 44.87
N GLU A 268 -44.54 12.43 45.04
CA GLU A 268 -44.09 13.34 43.97
C GLU A 268 -42.71 12.92 43.41
N GLN A 269 -41.75 12.58 44.28
CA GLN A 269 -40.44 12.06 43.88
C GLN A 269 -40.54 10.73 43.11
N VAL A 270 -41.37 9.78 43.57
CA VAL A 270 -41.56 8.50 42.87
C VAL A 270 -42.29 8.68 41.53
N GLU A 271 -43.23 9.61 41.43
CA GLU A 271 -43.86 9.97 40.15
C GLU A 271 -42.86 10.60 39.17
N ASP A 272 -42.00 11.51 39.63
CA ASP A 272 -40.97 12.13 38.78
C ASP A 272 -39.87 11.14 38.38
N GLU A 273 -39.45 10.24 39.27
CA GLU A 273 -38.55 9.11 38.94
C GLU A 273 -39.18 8.20 37.88
N TRP A 274 -40.45 7.81 38.04
CA TRP A 274 -41.18 7.01 37.04
C TRP A 274 -41.40 7.74 35.71
N ARG A 275 -41.63 9.06 35.73
CA ARG A 275 -41.70 9.87 34.50
C ARG A 275 -40.35 9.86 33.78
N GLY A 276 -39.25 10.05 34.51
CA GLY A 276 -37.89 9.96 33.99
C GLY A 276 -37.60 8.60 33.34
N GLU A 277 -37.86 7.49 34.04
CA GLU A 277 -37.67 6.13 33.49
C GLU A 277 -38.55 5.87 32.25
N VAL A 278 -39.80 6.34 32.25
CA VAL A 278 -40.71 6.21 31.09
C VAL A 278 -40.27 7.08 29.90
N GLU A 279 -39.69 8.26 30.13
CA GLU A 279 -39.16 9.12 29.07
C GLU A 279 -37.83 8.59 28.52
N GLU A 280 -36.91 8.09 29.37
CA GLU A 280 -35.70 7.39 28.93
C GLU A 280 -36.06 6.13 28.10
N ALA A 281 -37.03 5.34 28.55
CA ALA A 281 -37.49 4.15 27.82
C ALA A 281 -38.17 4.51 26.48
N ARG A 282 -38.89 5.63 26.40
CA ARG A 282 -39.43 6.15 25.13
C ARG A 282 -38.33 6.59 24.18
N GLY A 283 -37.33 7.34 24.68
CA GLY A 283 -36.16 7.74 23.90
C GLY A 283 -35.44 6.53 23.30
N GLN A 284 -35.18 5.49 24.10
CA GLN A 284 -34.58 4.23 23.62
C GLN A 284 -35.44 3.54 22.55
N VAL A 285 -36.78 3.58 22.66
CA VAL A 285 -37.69 3.01 21.64
C VAL A 285 -37.69 3.85 20.36
N GLU A 286 -37.52 5.16 20.42
CA GLU A 286 -37.39 6.03 19.24
C GLU A 286 -36.01 5.88 18.58
N GLU A 287 -34.91 5.84 19.34
CA GLU A 287 -33.58 5.51 18.83
C GLU A 287 -33.55 4.14 18.12
N LEU A 288 -34.19 3.11 18.69
CA LEU A 288 -34.28 1.79 18.08
C LEU A 288 -35.15 1.78 16.81
N ARG A 289 -36.17 2.65 16.71
CA ARG A 289 -36.99 2.81 15.49
C ARG A 289 -36.22 3.51 14.38
N ASP A 290 -35.49 4.58 14.71
CA ASP A 290 -34.66 5.29 13.73
C ASP A 290 -33.55 4.37 13.22
N VAL A 291 -32.85 3.65 14.10
CA VAL A 291 -31.88 2.63 13.70
C VAL A 291 -32.51 1.54 12.83
N LEU A 292 -33.73 1.08 13.13
CA LEU A 292 -34.43 0.11 12.28
C LEU A 292 -34.72 0.69 10.88
N ALA A 293 -35.24 1.92 10.81
CA ALA A 293 -35.55 2.60 9.57
C ALA A 293 -34.30 2.85 8.71
N GLU A 294 -33.17 3.20 9.34
CA GLU A 294 -31.88 3.30 8.65
C GLU A 294 -31.44 1.93 8.09
N ARG A 295 -31.55 0.84 8.86
CA ARG A 295 -31.23 -0.51 8.36
C ARG A 295 -32.16 -0.95 7.23
N GLU A 296 -33.42 -0.52 7.23
CA GLU A 296 -34.32 -0.73 6.09
C GLU A 296 -33.92 0.09 4.85
N THR A 297 -33.38 1.32 5.02
CA THR A 297 -32.81 2.07 3.88
C THR A 297 -31.55 1.40 3.34
N GLU A 298 -30.59 1.03 4.20
CA GLU A 298 -29.38 0.29 3.80
C GLU A 298 -29.74 -1.02 3.07
N ALA A 299 -30.71 -1.79 3.58
CA ALA A 299 -31.15 -3.04 2.95
C ALA A 299 -31.84 -2.83 1.59
N ARG A 300 -32.53 -1.70 1.38
CA ARG A 300 -33.11 -1.33 0.08
C ARG A 300 -32.03 -0.89 -0.91
N GLU A 301 -31.07 -0.08 -0.47
CA GLU A 301 -29.93 0.34 -1.30
C GLU A 301 -29.02 -0.83 -1.67
N LEU A 302 -28.73 -1.75 -0.74
CA LEU A 302 -27.96 -2.95 -1.03
C LEU A 302 -28.67 -3.87 -2.05
N ARG A 303 -30.00 -3.98 -2.00
CA ARG A 303 -30.78 -4.70 -3.02
C ARG A 303 -30.70 -4.06 -4.40
N LEU A 304 -30.82 -2.72 -4.47
CA LEU A 304 -30.62 -1.98 -5.73
C LEU A 304 -29.22 -2.20 -6.31
N ASN A 305 -28.19 -2.02 -5.49
CA ASN A 305 -26.79 -2.26 -5.87
C ASN A 305 -26.56 -3.71 -6.36
N ILE A 306 -27.19 -4.71 -5.74
CA ILE A 306 -27.15 -6.10 -6.22
C ILE A 306 -27.80 -6.22 -7.60
N THR A 307 -29.02 -5.70 -7.80
CA THR A 307 -29.68 -5.76 -9.11
C THR A 307 -28.94 -4.99 -10.21
N GLU A 308 -28.25 -3.90 -9.87
CA GLU A 308 -27.37 -3.19 -10.81
C GLU A 308 -26.12 -4.01 -11.14
N LEU A 309 -25.51 -4.66 -10.16
CA LEU A 309 -24.36 -5.56 -10.40
C LEU A 309 -24.74 -6.79 -11.20
N GLU A 310 -25.91 -7.39 -10.94
CA GLU A 310 -26.47 -8.49 -11.74
C GLU A 310 -26.76 -8.04 -13.18
N GLY A 311 -27.38 -6.87 -13.35
CA GLY A 311 -27.60 -6.24 -14.66
C GLY A 311 -26.29 -6.03 -15.42
N ASN A 312 -25.31 -5.34 -14.83
CA ASN A 312 -23.97 -5.15 -15.40
C ASN A 312 -23.26 -6.48 -15.71
N THR A 313 -23.45 -7.51 -14.88
CA THR A 313 -22.86 -8.84 -15.09
C THR A 313 -23.47 -9.53 -16.31
N ASN A 314 -24.80 -9.48 -16.46
CA ASN A 314 -25.50 -10.01 -17.63
C ASN A 314 -25.11 -9.27 -18.91
N ASP A 315 -25.01 -7.94 -18.83
CA ASP A 315 -24.53 -7.06 -19.90
C ASP A 315 -23.09 -7.37 -20.33
N LEU A 316 -22.26 -7.88 -19.41
CA LEU A 316 -20.89 -8.31 -19.69
C LEU A 316 -20.86 -9.72 -20.30
N HIS A 317 -21.70 -10.64 -19.82
CA HIS A 317 -21.85 -11.97 -20.42
C HIS A 317 -22.34 -11.88 -21.87
N ALA A 318 -23.38 -11.07 -22.16
CA ALA A 318 -23.86 -10.86 -23.52
C ALA A 318 -22.78 -10.29 -24.47
N LYS A 319 -21.89 -9.43 -23.95
CA LYS A 319 -20.73 -8.91 -24.71
C LYS A 319 -19.66 -9.98 -24.91
N PHE A 320 -19.42 -10.86 -23.95
CA PHE A 320 -18.52 -12.01 -24.13
C PHE A 320 -19.09 -13.06 -25.09
N GLU A 321 -20.38 -13.38 -25.03
CA GLU A 321 -21.04 -14.29 -25.98
C GLU A 321 -20.98 -13.72 -27.41
N ALA A 322 -21.24 -12.42 -27.59
CA ALA A 322 -21.10 -11.76 -28.90
C ALA A 322 -19.65 -11.76 -29.41
N ALA A 323 -18.66 -11.59 -28.52
CA ALA A 323 -17.23 -11.66 -28.89
C ALA A 323 -16.77 -13.10 -29.20
N LEU A 324 -17.28 -14.10 -28.48
CA LEU A 324 -17.03 -15.52 -28.77
C LEU A 324 -17.64 -15.91 -30.11
N ALA A 325 -18.91 -15.55 -30.37
CA ALA A 325 -19.56 -15.81 -31.66
C ALA A 325 -18.84 -15.12 -32.84
N HIS A 326 -18.24 -13.93 -32.62
CA HIS A 326 -17.37 -13.32 -33.62
C HIS A 326 -16.09 -14.12 -33.86
N LEU A 327 -15.41 -14.57 -32.81
CA LEU A 327 -14.18 -15.35 -32.91
C LEU A 327 -14.43 -16.75 -33.50
N GLU A 328 -15.54 -17.39 -33.18
CA GLU A 328 -15.99 -18.66 -33.80
C GLU A 328 -16.27 -18.48 -35.29
N LYS A 329 -16.93 -17.37 -35.68
CA LYS A 329 -17.12 -17.05 -37.10
C LYS A 329 -15.81 -16.75 -37.81
N GLU A 330 -14.92 -15.96 -37.20
CA GLU A 330 -13.62 -15.61 -37.77
C GLU A 330 -12.72 -16.86 -37.92
N ALA A 331 -12.79 -17.81 -36.98
CA ALA A 331 -12.15 -19.11 -37.10
C ALA A 331 -12.74 -19.92 -38.27
N ALA A 332 -14.07 -20.01 -38.39
CA ALA A 332 -14.72 -20.73 -39.51
C ALA A 332 -14.44 -20.09 -40.88
N ASP A 333 -14.43 -18.76 -40.97
CA ASP A 333 -14.04 -18.01 -42.18
C ASP A 333 -12.56 -18.28 -42.52
N LYS A 334 -11.68 -18.46 -41.52
CA LYS A 334 -10.26 -18.80 -41.70
C LYS A 334 -10.03 -20.27 -42.07
N ASP A 335 -10.77 -21.20 -41.49
CA ASP A 335 -10.70 -22.62 -41.86
C ASP A 335 -11.17 -22.80 -43.32
N ALA A 336 -12.20 -22.09 -43.76
CA ALA A 336 -12.64 -22.07 -45.15
C ALA A 336 -11.59 -21.43 -46.11
N GLU A 337 -10.90 -20.37 -45.67
CA GLU A 337 -9.76 -19.81 -46.42
C GLU A 337 -8.62 -20.84 -46.56
N VAL A 338 -8.28 -21.54 -45.47
CA VAL A 338 -7.26 -22.61 -45.45
C VAL A 338 -7.66 -23.80 -46.33
N GLU A 339 -8.92 -24.25 -46.30
CA GLU A 339 -9.42 -25.26 -47.23
C GLU A 339 -9.30 -24.79 -48.69
N SER A 340 -9.63 -23.53 -49.00
CA SER A 340 -9.49 -22.99 -50.36
C SER A 340 -8.03 -22.93 -50.83
N LEU A 341 -7.10 -22.61 -49.92
CA LEU A 341 -5.66 -22.57 -50.18
C LEU A 341 -5.08 -23.97 -50.34
N ASN A 342 -5.48 -24.95 -49.52
CA ASN A 342 -5.08 -26.34 -49.69
C ASN A 342 -5.56 -26.90 -51.04
N ASN A 343 -6.83 -26.67 -51.39
CA ASN A 343 -7.39 -27.02 -52.71
C ASN A 343 -6.68 -26.31 -53.90
N ALA A 344 -5.98 -25.20 -53.66
CA ALA A 344 -5.16 -24.53 -54.66
C ALA A 344 -3.72 -25.10 -54.70
N VAL A 345 -3.15 -25.44 -53.55
CA VAL A 345 -1.86 -26.14 -53.43
C VAL A 345 -1.94 -27.51 -54.09
N ASP A 346 -2.98 -28.30 -53.83
CA ASP A 346 -3.16 -29.64 -54.44
C ASP A 346 -3.18 -29.57 -55.97
N LYS A 347 -3.87 -28.57 -56.54
CA LYS A 347 -3.91 -28.33 -58.00
C LYS A 347 -2.57 -27.86 -58.56
N LEU A 348 -1.82 -27.05 -57.80
CA LEU A 348 -0.47 -26.64 -58.18
C LEU A 348 0.51 -27.83 -58.08
N SER A 349 0.33 -28.73 -57.12
CA SER A 349 1.10 -29.98 -57.01
C SER A 349 0.78 -30.96 -58.14
N GLU A 350 -0.49 -31.09 -58.54
CA GLU A 350 -0.89 -31.85 -59.72
C GLU A 350 -0.29 -31.26 -61.01
N GLN A 351 -0.31 -29.92 -61.16
CA GLN A 351 0.33 -29.24 -62.28
C GLN A 351 1.86 -29.42 -62.28
N VAL A 352 2.52 -29.35 -61.12
CA VAL A 352 3.96 -29.63 -60.99
C VAL A 352 4.26 -31.07 -61.39
N TYR A 353 3.49 -32.05 -60.92
CA TYR A 353 3.68 -33.46 -61.27
C TYR A 353 3.54 -33.71 -62.79
N VAL A 354 2.54 -33.10 -63.43
CA VAL A 354 2.39 -33.17 -64.90
C VAL A 354 3.56 -32.50 -65.63
N LEU A 355 4.03 -31.35 -65.14
CA LEU A 355 5.21 -30.67 -65.71
C LEU A 355 6.51 -31.43 -65.45
N GLU A 356 6.62 -32.22 -64.39
CA GLU A 356 7.75 -33.09 -64.11
C GLU A 356 7.76 -34.30 -65.06
N ASP A 357 6.62 -34.97 -65.25
CA ASP A 357 6.42 -36.07 -66.21
C ASP A 357 6.67 -35.60 -67.67
N ASP A 358 6.15 -34.44 -68.08
CA ASP A 358 6.45 -33.87 -69.40
C ASP A 358 7.93 -33.45 -69.55
N ASN A 359 8.58 -32.97 -68.49
CA ASN A 359 10.01 -32.63 -68.52
C ASN A 359 10.90 -33.89 -68.57
N ASP A 360 10.51 -34.99 -67.92
CA ASP A 360 11.18 -36.28 -68.03
C ASP A 360 10.98 -36.92 -69.42
N ARG A 361 9.78 -36.82 -70.02
CA ARG A 361 9.56 -37.17 -71.44
C ARG A 361 10.44 -36.37 -72.39
N ILE A 362 10.55 -35.06 -72.17
CA ILE A 362 11.43 -34.18 -72.96
C ILE A 362 12.91 -34.56 -72.76
N LYS A 363 13.33 -35.01 -71.57
CA LYS A 363 14.69 -35.55 -71.36
C LYS A 363 14.90 -36.84 -72.14
N GLU A 364 13.99 -37.82 -72.05
CA GLU A 364 14.06 -39.06 -72.85
C GLU A 364 14.12 -38.77 -74.34
N GLU A 365 13.29 -37.85 -74.85
CA GLU A 365 13.29 -37.46 -76.27
C GLU A 365 14.60 -36.75 -76.67
N ASN A 366 15.16 -35.89 -75.81
CA ASN A 366 16.48 -35.28 -76.03
C ASN A 366 17.63 -36.30 -75.96
N GLU A 367 17.52 -37.34 -75.13
CA GLU A 367 18.51 -38.41 -75.06
C GLU A 367 18.45 -39.30 -76.30
N ARG A 368 17.26 -39.68 -76.76
CA ARG A 368 17.08 -40.38 -78.05
C ARG A 368 17.59 -39.56 -79.23
N ILE A 369 17.29 -38.26 -79.29
CA ILE A 369 17.83 -37.36 -80.34
C ILE A 369 19.36 -37.29 -80.28
N ARG A 370 19.97 -37.31 -79.08
CA ARG A 370 21.44 -37.37 -78.94
C ARG A 370 22.02 -38.72 -79.36
N GLU A 371 21.33 -39.82 -79.10
CA GLU A 371 21.74 -41.16 -79.55
C GLU A 371 21.63 -41.28 -81.08
N ASP A 372 20.55 -40.80 -81.68
CA ASP A 372 20.37 -40.73 -83.15
C ASP A 372 21.40 -39.79 -83.79
N GLU A 373 21.64 -38.59 -83.23
CA GLU A 373 22.71 -37.69 -83.68
C GLU A 373 24.10 -38.33 -83.53
N ALA A 374 24.37 -39.09 -82.46
CA ALA A 374 25.64 -39.77 -82.28
C ALA A 374 25.83 -40.90 -83.30
N ALA A 375 24.79 -41.71 -83.54
CA ALA A 375 24.80 -42.76 -84.55
C ALA A 375 24.89 -42.19 -85.98
N GLU A 376 24.29 -41.04 -86.25
CA GLU A 376 24.43 -40.37 -87.55
C GLU A 376 25.81 -39.72 -87.71
N ARG A 377 26.41 -39.16 -86.65
CA ARG A 377 27.82 -38.73 -86.67
C ARG A 377 28.76 -39.91 -86.92
N GLU A 378 28.56 -41.05 -86.27
CA GLU A 378 29.37 -42.26 -86.50
C GLU A 378 29.23 -42.77 -87.94
N ARG A 379 28.02 -42.78 -88.50
CA ARG A 379 27.79 -43.07 -89.93
C ARG A 379 28.49 -42.07 -90.85
N LEU A 380 28.42 -40.78 -90.54
CA LEU A 380 29.07 -39.72 -91.31
C LEU A 380 30.60 -39.81 -91.23
N GLU A 381 31.17 -40.14 -90.07
CA GLU A 381 32.61 -40.39 -89.90
C GLU A 381 33.07 -41.63 -90.69
N ALA A 382 32.29 -42.72 -90.67
CA ALA A 382 32.55 -43.90 -91.49
C ALA A 382 32.46 -43.61 -93.00
N VAL A 383 31.48 -42.81 -93.44
CA VAL A 383 31.37 -42.33 -94.83
C VAL A 383 32.53 -41.40 -95.20
N CYS A 384 32.97 -40.52 -94.29
CA CYS A 384 34.15 -39.68 -94.49
C CYS A 384 35.45 -40.50 -94.55
N ALA A 385 35.56 -41.60 -93.80
CA ALA A 385 36.70 -42.53 -93.89
C ALA A 385 36.74 -43.24 -95.25
N ALA A 386 35.61 -43.83 -95.68
CA ALA A 386 35.50 -44.45 -96.99
C ALA A 386 35.75 -43.45 -98.15
N LEU A 387 35.32 -42.20 -98.01
CA LEU A 387 35.64 -41.13 -98.97
C LEU A 387 37.13 -40.79 -99.04
N LYS A 388 37.87 -40.87 -97.92
CA LYS A 388 39.33 -40.71 -97.91
C LYS A 388 40.02 -41.88 -98.58
N GLU A 389 39.64 -43.11 -98.27
CA GLU A 389 40.19 -44.30 -98.95
C GLU A 389 39.95 -44.24 -100.48
N VAL A 390 38.77 -43.79 -100.91
CA VAL A 390 38.46 -43.55 -102.34
C VAL A 390 39.26 -42.40 -102.94
N GLN A 391 39.56 -41.34 -102.18
CA GLN A 391 40.44 -40.24 -102.63
C GLN A 391 41.90 -40.66 -102.75
N GLU A 392 42.41 -41.46 -101.81
CA GLU A 392 43.76 -42.03 -101.86
C GLU A 392 43.90 -43.03 -103.03
N LEU A 393 42.90 -43.88 -103.26
CA LEU A 393 42.80 -44.73 -104.45
C LEU A 393 42.73 -43.93 -105.75
N ALA A 394 41.96 -42.84 -105.80
CA ALA A 394 41.88 -41.98 -106.98
C ALA A 394 43.21 -41.31 -107.29
N HIS A 395 43.90 -40.78 -106.26
CA HIS A 395 45.21 -40.16 -106.43
C HIS A 395 46.26 -41.16 -106.94
N HIS A 396 46.26 -42.39 -106.42
CA HIS A 396 47.18 -43.42 -106.89
C HIS A 396 46.88 -43.89 -108.32
N VAL A 397 45.62 -43.84 -108.75
CA VAL A 397 45.24 -44.04 -110.17
C VAL A 397 45.71 -42.88 -111.05
N GLU A 398 45.64 -41.62 -110.58
CA GLU A 398 46.20 -40.46 -111.29
C GLU A 398 47.72 -40.55 -111.43
N GLU A 399 48.44 -40.99 -110.40
CA GLU A 399 49.88 -41.26 -110.45
C GLU A 399 50.23 -42.31 -111.51
N LEU A 400 49.55 -43.46 -111.48
CA LEU A 400 49.74 -44.56 -112.44
C LEU A 400 49.42 -44.14 -113.88
N VAL A 401 48.38 -43.32 -114.10
CA VAL A 401 48.09 -42.75 -115.42
C VAL A 401 49.21 -41.82 -115.89
N ALA A 402 49.71 -40.95 -115.00
CA ALA A 402 50.81 -40.04 -115.32
C ALA A 402 52.14 -40.77 -115.60
N GLU A 403 52.40 -41.92 -114.98
CA GLU A 403 53.54 -42.78 -115.33
C GLU A 403 53.36 -43.46 -116.69
N LEU A 404 52.16 -43.97 -116.98
CA LEU A 404 51.86 -44.64 -118.25
C LEU A 404 51.88 -43.65 -119.45
N GLU A 405 51.55 -42.38 -119.24
CA GLU A 405 51.75 -41.31 -120.24
C GLU A 405 53.24 -40.93 -120.43
N ARG A 406 54.06 -40.95 -119.36
CA ARG A 406 55.51 -40.76 -119.45
C ARG A 406 56.18 -41.88 -120.24
N GLU A 407 55.82 -43.15 -120.01
CA GLU A 407 56.36 -44.25 -120.82
C GLU A 407 55.97 -44.13 -122.30
N ARG A 408 54.72 -43.78 -122.60
CA ARG A 408 54.26 -43.59 -123.99
C ARG A 408 55.04 -42.48 -124.71
N THR A 409 55.26 -41.34 -124.06
CA THR A 409 56.03 -40.24 -124.67
C THR A 409 57.50 -40.59 -124.86
N ALA A 410 58.11 -41.33 -123.93
CA ALA A 410 59.48 -41.85 -124.09
C ALA A 410 59.57 -42.86 -125.26
N HIS A 411 58.59 -43.75 -125.40
CA HIS A 411 58.56 -44.75 -126.47
C HIS A 411 58.36 -44.12 -127.85
N GLN A 412 57.57 -43.04 -127.96
CA GLN A 412 57.45 -42.27 -129.21
C GLN A 412 58.74 -41.54 -129.58
N GLY A 413 59.46 -40.95 -128.60
CA GLY A 413 60.76 -40.34 -128.84
C GLY A 413 61.78 -41.32 -129.42
N LEU A 414 61.83 -42.55 -128.89
CA LEU A 414 62.70 -43.62 -129.40
C LEU A 414 62.33 -44.10 -130.82
N GLU A 415 61.03 -44.11 -131.17
CA GLU A 415 60.60 -44.39 -132.53
C GLU A 415 61.01 -43.29 -133.52
N ASP A 416 60.90 -42.01 -133.14
CA ASP A 416 61.34 -40.89 -133.99
C ASP A 416 62.87 -40.85 -134.16
N GLU A 417 63.64 -41.12 -133.09
CA GLU A 417 65.11 -41.25 -133.18
C GLU A 417 65.53 -42.40 -134.11
N PHE A 418 64.89 -43.56 -134.02
CA PHE A 418 65.14 -44.70 -134.91
C PHE A 418 64.81 -44.36 -136.37
N ASN A 419 63.65 -43.74 -136.61
CA ASN A 419 63.23 -43.29 -137.94
C ASN A 419 64.21 -42.26 -138.54
N GLN A 420 64.79 -41.38 -137.73
CA GLN A 420 65.78 -40.41 -138.19
C GLN A 420 67.12 -41.07 -138.51
N ALA A 421 67.64 -41.92 -137.63
CA ALA A 421 68.88 -42.67 -137.87
C ALA A 421 68.82 -43.53 -139.15
N GLN A 422 67.66 -44.12 -139.44
CA GLN A 422 67.45 -44.88 -140.68
C GLN A 422 67.48 -43.99 -141.94
N ARG A 423 66.93 -42.77 -141.89
CA ARG A 423 67.00 -41.80 -143.02
C ARG A 423 68.43 -41.35 -143.30
N ASP A 424 69.21 -41.11 -142.24
CA ASP A 424 70.60 -40.65 -142.37
C ASP A 424 71.51 -41.75 -142.94
N HIS A 425 71.28 -43.02 -142.55
CA HIS A 425 71.92 -44.18 -143.17
C HIS A 425 71.58 -44.31 -144.67
N ASP A 426 70.30 -44.12 -145.02
CA ASP A 426 69.82 -44.12 -146.40
C ASP A 426 70.43 -42.99 -147.26
N SER A 427 70.75 -41.84 -146.65
CA SER A 427 71.46 -40.75 -147.33
C SER A 427 72.93 -41.10 -147.56
N ALA A 428 73.64 -41.59 -146.54
CA ALA A 428 75.03 -42.02 -146.66
C ALA A 428 75.21 -43.10 -147.75
N LEU A 429 74.27 -44.05 -147.84
CA LEU A 429 74.24 -45.07 -148.89
C LEU A 429 74.07 -44.51 -150.31
N ARG A 430 73.43 -43.35 -150.48
CA ARG A 430 73.28 -42.67 -151.78
C ARG A 430 74.54 -41.90 -152.14
N ASP A 431 75.20 -41.28 -151.17
CA ASP A 431 76.42 -40.51 -151.41
C ASP A 431 77.66 -41.39 -151.64
N GLU A 432 77.77 -42.55 -150.98
CA GLU A 432 78.77 -43.56 -151.34
C GLU A 432 78.55 -44.14 -152.75
N ARG A 433 77.29 -44.35 -153.18
CA ARG A 433 76.99 -44.77 -154.57
C ARG A 433 77.42 -43.72 -155.59
N ARG A 434 77.11 -42.43 -155.35
CA ARG A 434 77.59 -41.31 -156.18
C ARG A 434 79.12 -41.25 -156.21
N ALA A 435 79.79 -41.49 -155.09
CA ALA A 435 81.24 -41.53 -155.01
C ALA A 435 81.83 -42.75 -155.76
N LEU A 436 81.12 -43.87 -155.82
CA LEU A 436 81.48 -45.03 -156.63
C LEU A 436 81.34 -44.73 -158.13
N GLU A 437 80.18 -44.22 -158.57
CA GLU A 437 79.92 -43.82 -159.96
C GLU A 437 80.94 -42.77 -160.46
N ALA A 438 81.33 -41.82 -159.61
CA ALA A 438 82.38 -40.85 -159.89
C ALA A 438 83.78 -41.49 -160.05
N LYS A 439 84.09 -42.54 -159.28
CA LYS A 439 85.35 -43.31 -159.41
C LYS A 439 85.34 -44.20 -160.66
N GLU A 440 84.21 -44.83 -160.97
CA GLU A 440 84.05 -45.67 -162.16
C GLU A 440 84.16 -44.84 -163.45
N THR A 441 83.48 -43.70 -163.53
CA THR A 441 83.59 -42.79 -164.68
C THR A 441 85.00 -42.19 -164.82
N ALA A 442 85.68 -41.87 -163.71
CA ALA A 442 87.09 -41.46 -163.74
C ALA A 442 88.03 -42.58 -164.22
N LEU A 443 87.82 -43.81 -163.76
CA LEU A 443 88.58 -44.99 -164.20
C LEU A 443 88.35 -45.28 -165.68
N GLN A 444 87.10 -45.22 -166.15
CA GLN A 444 86.73 -45.47 -167.53
C GLN A 444 87.30 -44.40 -168.48
N LYS A 445 87.39 -43.15 -168.03
CA LYS A 445 88.13 -42.08 -168.72
C LYS A 445 89.64 -42.36 -168.73
N ALA A 446 90.23 -42.76 -167.60
CA ALA A 446 91.66 -43.10 -167.55
C ALA A 446 92.01 -44.28 -168.47
N LEU A 447 91.13 -45.27 -168.60
CA LEU A 447 91.27 -46.39 -169.54
C LEU A 447 91.17 -45.95 -171.01
N SER A 448 90.31 -44.98 -171.34
CA SER A 448 90.21 -44.46 -172.72
C SER A 448 91.43 -43.60 -173.10
N ASP A 449 91.94 -42.78 -172.17
CA ASP A 449 93.19 -42.05 -172.36
C ASP A 449 94.42 -42.99 -172.37
N LEU A 450 94.39 -44.13 -171.66
CA LEU A 450 95.42 -45.16 -171.74
C LEU A 450 95.42 -45.87 -173.11
N ALA A 451 94.27 -46.29 -173.63
CA ALA A 451 94.17 -46.90 -174.96
C ALA A 451 94.63 -45.94 -176.07
N ARG A 452 94.26 -44.66 -175.94
CA ARG A 452 94.67 -43.56 -176.84
C ARG A 452 96.17 -43.30 -176.78
N THR A 453 96.79 -43.31 -175.60
CA THR A 453 98.24 -43.14 -175.45
C THR A 453 99.03 -44.37 -175.89
N GLN A 454 98.50 -45.59 -175.72
CA GLN A 454 99.10 -46.81 -176.26
C GLN A 454 99.13 -46.80 -177.80
N SER A 455 98.05 -46.38 -178.46
CA SER A 455 97.99 -46.20 -179.92
C SER A 455 99.03 -45.19 -180.43
N LEU A 456 99.13 -44.02 -179.75
CA LEU A 456 100.16 -43.02 -180.04
C LEU A 456 101.59 -43.54 -179.76
N LEU A 457 101.79 -44.39 -178.76
CA LEU A 457 103.09 -44.97 -178.44
C LEU A 457 103.55 -46.00 -179.49
N THR A 458 102.64 -46.81 -180.04
CA THR A 458 102.96 -47.71 -181.16
C THR A 458 103.42 -46.94 -182.39
N GLN A 459 102.69 -45.89 -182.78
CA GLN A 459 103.08 -45.02 -183.90
C GLN A 459 104.42 -44.29 -183.62
N ARG A 460 104.61 -43.79 -182.39
CA ARG A 460 105.86 -43.12 -181.99
C ARG A 460 107.07 -44.04 -181.93
N ASN A 461 106.92 -45.33 -181.65
CA ASN A 461 108.06 -46.26 -181.66
C ASN A 461 108.57 -46.55 -183.08
N GLU A 462 107.71 -46.49 -184.09
CA GLU A 462 108.11 -46.56 -185.50
C GLU A 462 108.82 -45.26 -185.92
N ASP A 463 108.24 -44.10 -185.59
CA ASP A 463 108.87 -42.77 -185.82
C ASP A 463 110.23 -42.62 -185.11
N LEU A 464 110.39 -43.15 -183.90
CA LEU A 464 111.57 -42.90 -183.06
C LEU A 464 112.77 -43.78 -183.44
N GLN A 465 112.55 -44.91 -184.12
CA GLN A 465 113.60 -45.60 -184.87
C GLN A 465 114.00 -44.84 -186.15
N ALA A 466 113.09 -44.05 -186.73
CA ALA A 466 113.34 -43.17 -187.87
C ALA A 466 114.07 -41.86 -187.49
N VAL A 467 115.18 -42.04 -186.75
CA VAL A 467 116.30 -41.10 -186.54
C VAL A 467 116.02 -39.98 -185.50
N GLN A 468 116.63 -39.95 -184.30
CA GLN A 468 117.78 -40.68 -183.73
C GLN A 468 119.12 -40.56 -184.49
N ARG A 469 119.14 -39.86 -185.63
CA ARG A 469 120.34 -39.46 -186.40
C ARG A 469 120.29 -37.96 -186.79
N SER A 470 119.19 -37.29 -186.48
CA SER A 470 119.04 -35.82 -186.44
C SER A 470 119.42 -35.22 -185.07
N LEU A 471 119.87 -36.06 -184.13
CA LEU A 471 120.23 -35.74 -182.73
C LEU A 471 121.56 -34.94 -182.62
N GLN A 472 121.84 -34.04 -183.56
CA GLN A 472 123.18 -33.44 -183.69
C GLN A 472 123.25 -32.04 -184.33
N THR A 473 122.13 -31.40 -184.72
CA THR A 473 122.19 -30.22 -185.61
C THR A 473 121.31 -29.01 -185.23
N LEU A 474 120.74 -28.96 -184.02
CA LEU A 474 120.09 -27.81 -183.35
C LEU A 474 119.77 -28.27 -181.91
N GLU A 475 120.43 -27.86 -180.82
CA GLU A 475 121.30 -26.71 -180.55
C GLU A 475 120.63 -25.33 -180.67
N THR A 476 120.79 -24.52 -179.61
CA THR A 476 120.45 -23.08 -179.50
C THR A 476 119.12 -22.55 -180.06
N GLU A 477 118.04 -22.61 -179.26
CA GLU A 477 117.04 -21.53 -179.03
C GLU A 477 116.02 -22.02 -177.93
N SER A 478 115.53 -21.27 -176.92
CA SER A 478 114.88 -19.93 -176.79
C SER A 478 113.33 -20.02 -176.84
N LYS A 479 112.46 -19.34 -176.06
CA LYS A 479 112.47 -18.55 -174.78
C LYS A 479 110.99 -18.14 -174.41
N LYS A 480 110.77 -17.47 -173.25
CA LYS A 480 109.59 -16.63 -172.82
C LYS A 480 108.27 -17.36 -172.47
N ALA A 481 107.34 -16.88 -171.62
CA ALA A 481 107.18 -15.75 -170.63
C ALA A 481 106.06 -16.15 -169.61
N GLY A 482 105.56 -15.45 -168.56
CA GLY A 482 105.65 -14.09 -167.96
C GLY A 482 104.88 -14.11 -166.58
N GLU A 483 104.17 -13.13 -165.97
CA GLU A 483 104.15 -11.64 -165.86
C GLU A 483 102.77 -11.21 -165.22
N THR A 484 102.53 -10.30 -164.24
CA THR A 484 103.35 -9.40 -163.37
C THR A 484 102.85 -9.24 -161.88
N HIS A 485 102.12 -8.16 -161.50
CA HIS A 485 102.02 -7.58 -160.11
C HIS A 485 100.64 -6.86 -159.82
N THR A 486 100.27 -6.11 -158.74
CA THR A 486 100.87 -5.52 -157.47
C THR A 486 99.81 -5.37 -156.32
N THR A 487 100.20 -5.29 -155.02
CA THR A 487 99.55 -4.47 -153.93
C THR A 487 100.36 -4.46 -152.61
N ALA A 488 100.43 -3.34 -151.85
CA ALA A 488 101.22 -3.28 -150.59
C ALA A 488 100.86 -2.20 -149.53
N ARG A 489 99.73 -1.46 -149.63
CA ARG A 489 99.48 -0.26 -148.79
C ARG A 489 98.38 -0.38 -147.71
N PHE A 490 97.60 -1.45 -147.70
CA PHE A 490 96.37 -1.53 -146.87
C PHE A 490 96.61 -2.04 -145.44
N SER A 491 97.66 -2.84 -145.22
CA SER A 491 97.83 -3.66 -144.01
C SER A 491 98.05 -2.86 -142.72
N LEU A 492 98.84 -1.78 -142.77
CA LEU A 492 99.32 -1.06 -141.58
C LEU A 492 98.26 -0.20 -140.87
N GLN A 493 97.12 0.08 -141.53
CA GLN A 493 96.05 0.91 -140.92
C GLN A 493 95.21 0.10 -139.91
N LEU A 494 94.95 -1.18 -140.19
CA LEU A 494 94.04 -2.03 -139.41
C LEU A 494 94.56 -2.35 -138.00
N GLU A 495 95.88 -2.39 -137.80
CA GLU A 495 96.52 -2.69 -136.52
C GLU A 495 96.25 -1.59 -135.47
N VAL A 496 96.35 -0.32 -135.88
CA VAL A 496 96.22 0.85 -134.98
C VAL A 496 94.79 0.99 -134.46
N ASP A 497 93.81 0.74 -135.32
CA ASP A 497 92.39 0.85 -134.96
C ASP A 497 91.91 -0.33 -134.10
N ARG A 498 92.72 -1.39 -133.93
CA ARG A 498 92.43 -2.49 -132.97
C ARG A 498 92.76 -2.07 -131.54
N LEU A 499 94.00 -1.64 -131.29
CA LEU A 499 94.52 -1.40 -129.93
C LEU A 499 93.72 -0.35 -129.13
N LYS A 500 93.11 0.64 -129.79
CA LYS A 500 92.26 1.63 -129.13
C LYS A 500 91.01 1.02 -128.49
N ARG A 501 90.35 0.09 -129.19
CA ARG A 501 89.10 -0.56 -128.74
C ARG A 501 89.32 -1.52 -127.58
N ASP A 502 90.52 -2.06 -127.44
CA ASP A 502 90.86 -2.95 -126.33
C ASP A 502 91.20 -2.17 -125.03
N LEU A 503 91.68 -0.92 -125.14
CA LEU A 503 91.88 -0.02 -123.99
C LEU A 503 90.55 0.44 -123.36
N GLU A 504 89.62 0.94 -124.20
CA GLU A 504 88.30 1.47 -123.77
C GLU A 504 87.47 0.43 -122.98
N ARG A 505 87.68 -0.86 -123.25
CA ARG A 505 87.00 -1.96 -122.54
C ARG A 505 87.46 -2.11 -121.09
N VAL A 506 88.76 -2.08 -120.85
CA VAL A 506 89.34 -2.28 -119.51
C VAL A 506 88.95 -1.15 -118.57
N GLU A 507 88.86 0.08 -119.08
CA GLU A 507 88.39 1.23 -118.28
C GLU A 507 86.91 1.09 -117.87
N ALA A 508 86.07 0.55 -118.76
CA ALA A 508 84.66 0.27 -118.47
C ALA A 508 84.47 -0.87 -117.43
N ASP A 509 85.34 -1.90 -117.46
CA ASP A 509 85.33 -2.96 -116.45
C ASP A 509 85.82 -2.47 -115.07
N LEU A 510 86.85 -1.63 -115.03
CA LEU A 510 87.33 -0.99 -113.80
C LEU A 510 86.24 -0.12 -113.15
N ALA A 511 85.44 0.58 -113.97
CA ALA A 511 84.32 1.39 -113.51
C ALA A 511 83.19 0.53 -112.90
N ARG A 512 82.87 -0.62 -113.50
CA ARG A 512 81.88 -1.59 -112.96
C ARG A 512 82.29 -2.08 -111.58
N ALA A 513 83.50 -2.63 -111.45
CA ALA A 513 83.98 -3.23 -110.20
C ALA A 513 84.02 -2.23 -109.03
N ARG A 514 84.34 -0.95 -109.29
CA ARG A 514 84.31 0.12 -108.28
C ARG A 514 82.88 0.44 -107.82
N LYS A 515 81.89 0.37 -108.71
CA LYS A 515 80.49 0.58 -108.35
C LYS A 515 79.96 -0.58 -107.51
N GLU A 516 80.22 -1.82 -107.94
CA GLU A 516 79.77 -3.03 -107.22
C GLU A 516 80.33 -3.13 -105.79
N LEU A 517 81.54 -2.58 -105.55
CA LEU A 517 82.09 -2.47 -104.20
C LEU A 517 81.32 -1.44 -103.35
N ALA A 518 81.09 -0.23 -103.88
CA ALA A 518 80.35 0.81 -103.18
C ALA A 518 78.88 0.43 -102.88
N ASP A 519 78.22 -0.25 -103.83
CA ASP A 519 76.86 -0.79 -103.66
C ASP A 519 76.82 -1.87 -102.55
N LYS A 520 77.92 -2.60 -102.30
CA LYS A 520 78.05 -3.57 -101.19
C LYS A 520 78.37 -2.92 -99.85
N ASP A 521 79.29 -1.96 -99.80
CA ASP A 521 79.64 -1.25 -98.57
C ASP A 521 78.40 -0.52 -97.97
N ALA A 522 77.54 0.03 -98.84
CA ALA A 522 76.25 0.58 -98.44
C ALA A 522 75.31 -0.50 -97.85
N GLN A 523 75.22 -1.68 -98.48
CA GLN A 523 74.37 -2.77 -97.99
C GLN A 523 74.83 -3.32 -96.63
N GLU A 524 76.14 -3.39 -96.36
CA GLU A 524 76.66 -3.79 -95.04
C GLU A 524 76.39 -2.72 -93.97
N PHE A 525 76.44 -1.43 -94.32
CA PHE A 525 76.05 -0.35 -93.40
C PHE A 525 74.56 -0.41 -93.02
N ASP A 526 73.66 -0.62 -93.99
CA ASP A 526 72.23 -0.78 -93.75
C ASP A 526 71.91 -2.02 -92.91
N ARG A 527 72.63 -3.14 -93.14
CA ARG A 527 72.57 -4.34 -92.29
C ARG A 527 73.01 -4.05 -90.86
N GLY A 528 74.13 -3.34 -90.68
CA GLY A 528 74.63 -2.92 -89.36
C GLY A 528 73.60 -2.06 -88.60
N SER A 529 73.06 -1.04 -89.25
CA SER A 529 72.04 -0.17 -88.64
C SER A 529 70.73 -0.91 -88.31
N SER A 530 70.39 -1.96 -89.06
CA SER A 530 69.22 -2.80 -88.77
C SER A 530 69.46 -3.74 -87.57
N LEU A 531 70.67 -4.30 -87.45
CA LEU A 531 71.06 -5.12 -86.30
C LEU A 531 71.13 -4.32 -85.00
N GLU A 532 71.65 -3.10 -85.04
CA GLU A 532 71.72 -2.21 -83.87
C GLU A 532 70.31 -1.89 -83.33
N LYS A 533 69.37 -1.51 -84.20
CA LYS A 533 67.95 -1.29 -83.85
C LYS A 533 67.32 -2.54 -83.22
N LEU A 534 67.52 -3.72 -83.82
CA LEU A 534 67.02 -4.99 -83.28
C LEU A 534 67.64 -5.34 -81.92
N HIS A 535 68.89 -4.95 -81.65
CA HIS A 535 69.52 -5.13 -80.35
C HIS A 535 68.95 -4.18 -79.27
N ASP A 536 68.68 -2.93 -79.61
CA ASP A 536 68.02 -1.97 -78.71
C ASP A 536 66.56 -2.36 -78.43
N GLU A 537 65.78 -2.73 -79.46
CA GLU A 537 64.43 -3.28 -79.29
C GLU A 537 64.43 -4.53 -78.40
N ASN A 538 65.40 -5.44 -78.57
CA ASN A 538 65.54 -6.63 -77.74
C ASN A 538 65.90 -6.30 -76.28
N ARG A 539 66.67 -5.21 -76.06
CA ARG A 539 67.03 -4.70 -74.73
C ARG A 539 65.83 -4.06 -74.03
N ASP A 540 65.07 -3.25 -74.74
CA ASP A 540 63.86 -2.61 -74.22
C ASP A 540 62.76 -3.63 -73.92
N LEU A 541 62.53 -4.61 -74.81
CA LEU A 541 61.60 -5.72 -74.54
C LEU A 541 62.00 -6.53 -73.30
N LYS A 542 63.30 -6.77 -73.07
CA LYS A 542 63.80 -7.40 -71.83
C LYS A 542 63.55 -6.52 -70.59
N MET A 543 63.75 -5.21 -70.69
CA MET A 543 63.51 -4.28 -69.59
C MET A 543 62.01 -4.14 -69.27
N GLN A 544 61.14 -4.15 -70.29
CA GLN A 544 59.69 -4.20 -70.13
C GLN A 544 59.21 -5.52 -69.52
N LEU A 545 59.77 -6.67 -69.96
CA LEU A 545 59.44 -7.97 -69.37
C LEU A 545 59.85 -8.06 -67.90
N ALA A 546 61.03 -7.53 -67.54
CA ALA A 546 61.49 -7.47 -66.17
C ALA A 546 60.59 -6.57 -65.29
N SER A 547 60.21 -5.38 -65.77
CA SER A 547 59.34 -4.46 -65.02
C SER A 547 57.92 -5.01 -64.86
N GLN A 548 57.35 -5.65 -65.90
CA GLN A 548 56.06 -6.35 -65.82
C GLN A 548 56.10 -7.54 -64.86
N THR A 549 57.21 -8.29 -64.83
CA THR A 549 57.39 -9.40 -63.88
C THR A 549 57.43 -8.88 -62.43
N GLN A 550 58.18 -7.81 -62.17
CA GLN A 550 58.20 -7.18 -60.83
C GLN A 550 56.84 -6.57 -60.46
N ALA A 551 56.12 -5.96 -61.42
CA ALA A 551 54.77 -5.45 -61.20
C ALA A 551 53.80 -6.58 -60.83
N ARG A 552 53.83 -7.72 -61.52
CA ARG A 552 53.04 -8.92 -61.17
C ARG A 552 53.39 -9.45 -59.78
N LEU A 553 54.66 -9.52 -59.41
CA LEU A 553 55.07 -9.95 -58.07
C LEU A 553 54.55 -8.99 -56.98
N ASN A 554 54.66 -7.67 -57.21
CA ASN A 554 54.15 -6.65 -56.28
C ASN A 554 52.61 -6.68 -56.16
N VAL A 555 51.89 -7.00 -57.25
CA VAL A 555 50.43 -7.18 -57.23
C VAL A 555 50.03 -8.49 -56.55
N SER A 556 50.77 -9.59 -56.76
CA SER A 556 50.55 -10.86 -56.05
C SER A 556 50.72 -10.67 -54.55
N GLY A 557 51.85 -10.14 -54.08
CA GLY A 557 52.08 -9.95 -52.65
C GLY A 557 51.04 -9.06 -51.97
N ARG A 558 50.51 -8.04 -52.69
CA ARG A 558 49.36 -7.23 -52.22
C ARG A 558 48.05 -8.01 -52.19
N LEU A 559 47.81 -8.89 -53.17
CA LEU A 559 46.64 -9.78 -53.18
C LEU A 559 46.72 -10.78 -52.01
N ASP A 560 47.89 -11.35 -51.76
CA ASP A 560 48.15 -12.28 -50.65
C ASP A 560 47.97 -11.58 -49.29
N GLU A 561 48.44 -10.34 -49.14
CA GLU A 561 48.23 -9.49 -47.95
C GLU A 561 46.74 -9.12 -47.75
N VAL A 562 46.02 -8.78 -48.83
CA VAL A 562 44.58 -8.51 -48.79
C VAL A 562 43.77 -9.78 -48.48
N GLN A 563 44.16 -10.95 -48.98
CA GLN A 563 43.52 -12.23 -48.66
C GLN A 563 43.78 -12.65 -47.20
N ALA A 564 45.01 -12.48 -46.71
CA ALA A 564 45.35 -12.75 -45.31
C ALA A 564 44.58 -11.84 -44.33
N THR A 565 44.49 -10.54 -44.65
CA THR A 565 43.73 -9.59 -43.83
C THR A 565 42.21 -9.79 -43.93
N LEU A 566 41.67 -10.12 -45.12
CA LEU A 566 40.27 -10.51 -45.28
C LEU A 566 39.94 -11.73 -44.42
N LYS A 567 40.72 -12.81 -44.54
CA LYS A 567 40.51 -14.04 -43.75
C LYS A 567 40.57 -13.77 -42.25
N MET A 568 41.50 -12.93 -41.79
CA MET A 568 41.55 -12.52 -40.39
C MET A 568 40.26 -11.80 -39.94
N ARG A 569 39.65 -10.97 -40.79
CA ARG A 569 38.34 -10.34 -40.50
C ARG A 569 37.17 -11.32 -40.58
N GLU A 570 37.24 -12.34 -41.43
CA GLU A 570 36.25 -13.42 -41.48
C GLU A 570 36.30 -14.29 -40.21
N ASP A 571 37.50 -14.64 -39.73
CA ASP A 571 37.72 -15.35 -38.46
C ASP A 571 37.26 -14.50 -37.26
N GLU A 572 37.55 -13.18 -37.24
CA GLU A 572 37.02 -12.25 -36.23
C GLU A 572 35.48 -12.17 -36.26
N LEU A 573 34.86 -12.08 -37.44
CA LEU A 573 33.40 -12.08 -37.60
C LEU A 573 32.78 -13.40 -37.14
N ALA A 574 33.42 -14.53 -37.46
CA ALA A 574 33.00 -15.85 -37.00
C ALA A 574 33.09 -15.99 -35.47
N ALA A 575 34.10 -15.40 -34.83
CA ALA A 575 34.23 -15.35 -33.37
C ALA A 575 33.24 -14.36 -32.70
N LEU A 576 32.87 -13.28 -33.37
CA LEU A 576 31.93 -12.27 -32.84
C LEU A 576 30.46 -12.70 -32.95
N ARG A 577 30.06 -13.41 -34.02
CA ARG A 577 28.70 -13.94 -34.22
C ARG A 577 28.10 -14.71 -33.04
N PRO A 578 28.76 -15.73 -32.44
CA PRO A 578 28.20 -16.45 -31.29
C PRO A 578 28.12 -15.56 -30.04
N ARG A 579 29.01 -14.58 -29.89
CA ARG A 579 29.00 -13.62 -28.79
C ARG A 579 27.87 -12.59 -28.93
N LEU A 580 27.55 -12.17 -30.16
CA LEU A 580 26.36 -11.38 -30.45
C LEU A 580 25.09 -12.16 -30.12
N SER A 581 24.98 -13.41 -30.59
CA SER A 581 23.83 -14.28 -30.30
C SER A 581 23.67 -14.56 -28.79
N GLU A 582 24.76 -14.71 -28.04
CA GLU A 582 24.69 -14.83 -26.57
C GLU A 582 24.18 -13.53 -25.92
N LEU A 583 24.61 -12.37 -26.40
CA LEU A 583 24.14 -11.06 -25.90
C LEU A 583 22.67 -10.81 -26.25
N GLU A 584 22.22 -11.19 -27.44
CA GLU A 584 20.81 -11.15 -27.87
C GLU A 584 19.94 -12.09 -27.02
N LEU A 585 20.40 -13.30 -26.76
CA LEU A 585 19.70 -14.26 -25.89
C LEU A 585 19.63 -13.78 -24.44
N ARG A 586 20.71 -13.19 -23.91
CA ARG A 586 20.74 -12.54 -22.59
C ARG A 586 19.76 -11.37 -22.55
N LEU A 587 19.80 -10.46 -23.54
CA LEU A 587 18.89 -9.32 -23.64
C LEU A 587 17.42 -9.75 -23.72
N SER A 588 17.10 -10.75 -24.55
CA SER A 588 15.75 -11.35 -24.65
C SER A 588 15.28 -11.98 -23.34
N LYS A 589 16.19 -12.58 -22.57
CA LYS A 589 15.90 -13.15 -21.25
C LYS A 589 15.68 -12.06 -20.21
N ASP A 590 16.51 -11.03 -20.21
CA ASP A 590 16.45 -9.93 -19.24
C ASP A 590 15.25 -9.02 -19.52
N GLN A 591 14.87 -8.80 -20.79
CA GLN A 591 13.59 -8.19 -21.19
C GLN A 591 12.39 -8.98 -20.67
N ARG A 592 12.38 -10.32 -20.84
CA ARG A 592 11.31 -11.17 -20.29
C ARG A 592 11.27 -11.17 -18.76
N ALA A 593 12.42 -11.13 -18.09
CA ALA A 593 12.50 -11.00 -16.64
C ALA A 593 12.00 -9.64 -16.15
N MET A 594 12.33 -8.56 -16.87
CA MET A 594 11.87 -7.20 -16.59
C MET A 594 10.35 -7.05 -16.81
N LEU A 595 9.80 -7.56 -17.91
CA LEU A 595 8.35 -7.60 -18.14
C LEU A 595 7.61 -8.44 -17.09
N SER A 596 8.18 -9.59 -16.69
CA SER A 596 7.63 -10.43 -15.61
C SER A 596 7.64 -9.72 -14.25
N ALA A 597 8.68 -8.92 -13.96
CA ALA A 597 8.74 -8.09 -12.77
C ALA A 597 7.77 -6.88 -12.84
N GLU A 598 7.65 -6.23 -14.00
CA GLU A 598 6.71 -5.11 -14.22
C GLU A 598 5.25 -5.57 -14.07
N ALA A 599 4.92 -6.77 -14.57
CA ALA A 599 3.63 -7.43 -14.31
C ALA A 599 3.41 -7.65 -12.80
N GLN A 600 4.34 -8.31 -12.10
CA GLN A 600 4.24 -8.53 -10.66
C GLN A 600 4.12 -7.23 -9.85
N TYR A 601 4.77 -6.14 -10.28
CA TYR A 601 4.60 -4.84 -9.64
C TYR A 601 3.26 -4.16 -9.99
N ARG A 602 2.70 -4.33 -11.21
CA ARG A 602 1.32 -3.92 -11.51
C ARG A 602 0.31 -4.69 -10.67
N ASP A 603 0.48 -5.99 -10.51
CA ASP A 603 -0.41 -6.84 -9.72
C ASP A 603 -0.39 -6.40 -8.25
N GLN A 604 0.81 -6.28 -7.65
CA GLN A 604 0.96 -5.79 -6.27
C GLN A 604 0.43 -4.36 -6.07
N LEU A 605 0.58 -3.47 -7.05
CA LEU A 605 -0.01 -2.12 -7.00
C LEU A 605 -1.54 -2.19 -7.07
N THR A 606 -2.10 -3.11 -7.85
CA THR A 606 -3.55 -3.31 -7.99
C THR A 606 -4.16 -3.89 -6.73
N GLU A 607 -3.52 -4.90 -6.12
CA GLU A 607 -3.88 -5.46 -4.81
C GLU A 607 -3.85 -4.37 -3.72
N ARG A 608 -2.75 -3.60 -3.63
CA ARG A 608 -2.61 -2.52 -2.65
C ARG A 608 -3.63 -1.41 -2.86
N ASN A 609 -3.88 -1.00 -4.10
CA ASN A 609 -4.87 0.04 -4.42
C ASN A 609 -6.30 -0.44 -4.12
N THR A 610 -6.60 -1.72 -4.34
CA THR A 610 -7.88 -2.32 -3.97
C THR A 610 -8.05 -2.31 -2.45
N LEU A 611 -7.06 -2.82 -1.72
CA LEU A 611 -7.08 -2.89 -0.26
C LEU A 611 -7.17 -1.50 0.40
N LEU A 612 -6.46 -0.50 -0.14
CA LEU A 612 -6.56 0.90 0.28
C LEU A 612 -7.96 1.50 0.01
N LEU A 613 -8.55 1.22 -1.15
CA LEU A 613 -9.91 1.66 -1.47
C LEU A 613 -10.94 1.02 -0.52
N THR A 614 -10.79 -0.28 -0.22
CA THR A 614 -11.62 -0.99 0.75
C THR A 614 -11.50 -0.39 2.16
N ILE A 615 -10.28 -0.12 2.65
CA ILE A 615 -10.07 0.55 3.95
C ILE A 615 -10.73 1.94 3.96
N TYR A 616 -10.57 2.71 2.89
CA TYR A 616 -11.17 4.03 2.76
C TYR A 616 -12.71 3.97 2.79
N GLN A 617 -13.33 3.02 2.08
CA GLN A 617 -14.77 2.78 2.09
C GLN A 617 -15.29 2.33 3.47
N TYR A 618 -14.55 1.46 4.18
CA TYR A 618 -14.89 1.12 5.57
C TYR A 618 -14.78 2.33 6.51
N MET A 619 -13.83 3.23 6.29
CA MET A 619 -13.72 4.46 7.07
C MET A 619 -14.85 5.45 6.78
N ASP A 620 -15.25 5.65 5.52
CA ASP A 620 -16.39 6.53 5.18
C ASP A 620 -17.70 6.00 5.80
N LYS A 621 -17.89 4.67 5.86
CA LYS A 621 -18.97 4.02 6.62
C LYS A 621 -18.90 4.27 8.13
N ILE A 622 -17.75 4.02 8.76
CA ILE A 622 -17.55 4.22 10.22
C ILE A 622 -17.77 5.69 10.62
N LEU A 623 -17.46 6.62 9.72
CA LEU A 623 -17.62 8.06 9.93
C LEU A 623 -19.00 8.59 9.52
N GLY A 624 -19.90 7.75 9.01
CA GLY A 624 -21.23 8.16 8.51
C GLY A 624 -21.20 9.10 7.30
N VAL A 625 -20.06 9.21 6.61
CA VAL A 625 -19.83 10.23 5.57
C VAL A 625 -20.60 9.91 4.28
N ASP A 626 -20.99 8.66 4.08
CA ASP A 626 -21.86 8.21 2.98
C ASP A 626 -23.16 9.05 2.86
N LYS A 627 -23.67 9.59 3.98
CA LYS A 627 -24.87 10.44 4.03
C LYS A 627 -24.61 11.92 3.70
N THR A 628 -23.37 12.34 3.45
CA THR A 628 -23.06 13.74 3.10
C THR A 628 -23.11 13.97 1.58
N PRO A 629 -23.98 14.87 1.07
CA PRO A 629 -24.09 15.09 -0.36
C PRO A 629 -22.81 15.72 -0.93
N LYS A 630 -22.19 15.01 -1.87
CA LYS A 630 -20.92 15.37 -2.53
C LYS A 630 -21.04 16.70 -3.29
N LYS A 631 -20.72 17.80 -2.62
CA LYS A 631 -20.81 19.17 -3.17
C LYS A 631 -19.83 19.39 -4.33
N GLY A 632 -20.34 19.30 -5.56
CA GLY A 632 -19.72 19.89 -6.75
C GLY A 632 -18.71 19.00 -7.47
N GLY A 633 -19.18 17.92 -8.10
CA GLY A 633 -18.54 17.30 -9.27
C GLY A 633 -17.19 16.59 -9.08
N GLN A 634 -16.55 16.71 -7.91
CA GLN A 634 -15.34 15.94 -7.60
C GLN A 634 -15.69 14.47 -7.42
N ALA A 635 -15.43 13.67 -8.45
CA ALA A 635 -15.40 12.22 -8.34
C ALA A 635 -14.40 11.81 -7.25
N GLU A 636 -14.72 10.77 -6.49
CA GLU A 636 -13.80 10.22 -5.49
C GLU A 636 -12.46 9.89 -6.13
N THR A 637 -11.40 10.52 -5.62
CA THR A 637 -10.03 10.28 -6.07
C THR A 637 -9.61 8.90 -5.58
N LYS A 638 -9.93 7.90 -6.39
CA LYS A 638 -9.53 6.51 -6.19
C LYS A 638 -7.99 6.41 -6.15
N PRO A 639 -7.40 5.46 -5.39
CA PRO A 639 -5.95 5.33 -5.26
C PRO A 639 -5.20 5.26 -6.60
N PHE A 640 -5.85 4.71 -7.62
CA PHE A 640 -5.32 4.53 -8.97
C PHE A 640 -5.48 5.73 -9.92
N THR A 641 -6.21 6.80 -9.55
CA THR A 641 -6.31 8.02 -10.40
C THR A 641 -5.47 9.17 -9.87
N ASN A 642 -5.46 9.41 -8.56
CA ASN A 642 -4.57 10.38 -7.92
C ASN A 642 -4.29 9.98 -6.47
N PHE A 643 -3.19 9.27 -6.25
CA PHE A 643 -2.79 8.80 -4.92
C PHE A 643 -2.54 9.94 -3.91
N GLY A 644 -2.08 11.11 -4.36
CA GLY A 644 -1.83 12.25 -3.46
C GLY A 644 -3.12 12.78 -2.84
N VAL A 645 -4.13 13.05 -3.67
CA VAL A 645 -5.43 13.54 -3.19
C VAL A 645 -6.20 12.43 -2.44
N PHE A 646 -6.05 11.16 -2.85
CA PHE A 646 -6.53 10.02 -2.06
C PHE A 646 -5.91 9.99 -0.66
N HIS A 647 -4.59 10.16 -0.55
CA HIS A 647 -3.84 10.15 0.71
C HIS A 647 -4.29 11.29 1.64
N ASP A 648 -4.43 12.52 1.12
CA ASP A 648 -4.89 13.67 1.91
C ASP A 648 -6.34 13.49 2.39
N ASN A 649 -7.21 12.90 1.56
CA ASN A 649 -8.58 12.55 1.95
C ASN A 649 -8.59 11.46 3.05
N LEU A 650 -7.86 10.35 2.85
CA LEU A 650 -7.72 9.28 3.85
C LEU A 650 -7.15 9.80 5.17
N LEU A 651 -6.12 10.65 5.13
CA LEU A 651 -5.51 11.28 6.30
C LEU A 651 -6.49 12.22 7.02
N THR A 652 -7.37 12.90 6.27
CA THR A 652 -8.43 13.76 6.84
C THR A 652 -9.49 12.91 7.54
N ARG A 653 -9.93 11.79 6.92
CA ARG A 653 -10.83 10.82 7.56
C ARG A 653 -10.23 10.18 8.82
N LEU A 654 -8.94 9.80 8.79
CA LEU A 654 -8.23 9.29 9.98
C LEU A 654 -8.20 10.30 11.13
N LYS A 655 -8.06 11.60 10.85
CA LYS A 655 -8.14 12.67 11.88
C LYS A 655 -9.54 12.76 12.47
N SER A 656 -10.60 12.68 11.65
CA SER A 656 -11.98 12.64 12.16
C SER A 656 -12.24 11.40 13.02
N LEU A 657 -11.74 10.23 12.61
CA LEU A 657 -11.89 8.98 13.37
C LEU A 657 -11.17 9.06 14.73
N SER A 658 -9.95 9.59 14.75
CA SER A 658 -9.18 9.83 15.97
C SER A 658 -9.86 10.87 16.89
N HIS A 659 -10.54 11.87 16.32
CA HIS A 659 -11.33 12.83 17.10
C HIS A 659 -12.54 12.17 17.77
N ILE A 660 -13.33 11.41 17.01
CA ILE A 660 -14.49 10.65 17.51
C ILE A 660 -14.05 9.65 18.58
N GLN A 661 -12.94 8.93 18.39
CA GLN A 661 -12.36 8.05 19.40
C GLN A 661 -12.03 8.81 20.70
N SER A 662 -11.38 9.97 20.61
CA SER A 662 -11.03 10.80 21.78
C SER A 662 -12.26 11.44 22.45
N GLU A 663 -13.34 11.68 21.71
CA GLU A 663 -14.60 12.17 22.28
C GLU A 663 -15.39 11.04 22.96
N PHE A 664 -15.47 9.87 22.33
CA PHE A 664 -16.06 8.66 22.91
C PHE A 664 -15.37 8.30 24.23
N GLU A 665 -14.03 8.28 24.26
CA GLU A 665 -13.26 8.01 25.49
C GLU A 665 -13.57 9.02 26.62
N LYS A 666 -13.85 10.30 26.29
CA LYS A 666 -14.29 11.31 27.27
C LYS A 666 -15.72 11.07 27.71
N ARG A 667 -16.65 10.82 26.79
CA ARG A 667 -18.06 10.52 27.10
C ARG A 667 -18.17 9.29 28.00
N CYS A 668 -17.45 8.21 27.71
CA CYS A 668 -17.34 7.04 28.59
C CYS A 668 -16.87 7.42 29.99
N LYS A 669 -15.75 8.16 30.13
CA LYS A 669 -15.24 8.57 31.46
C LYS A 669 -16.20 9.48 32.23
N THR A 670 -16.94 10.35 31.55
CA THR A 670 -17.99 11.18 32.18
C THR A 670 -19.16 10.31 32.67
N ILE A 671 -19.59 9.33 31.87
CA ILE A 671 -20.67 8.40 32.22
C ILE A 671 -20.24 7.46 33.36
N GLU A 672 -19.02 6.91 33.30
CA GLU A 672 -18.40 6.12 34.37
C GLU A 672 -18.29 6.92 35.68
N ALA A 673 -17.89 8.19 35.62
CA ALA A 673 -17.86 9.07 36.78
C ALA A 673 -19.26 9.30 37.36
N GLY A 674 -20.25 9.62 36.52
CA GLY A 674 -21.64 9.83 36.95
C GLY A 674 -22.28 8.58 37.58
N TYR A 675 -22.03 7.39 37.02
CA TYR A 675 -22.45 6.13 37.66
C TYR A 675 -21.68 5.83 38.95
N THR A 676 -20.40 6.18 39.03
CA THR A 676 -19.61 6.04 40.27
C THR A 676 -20.14 6.96 41.38
N GLU A 677 -20.56 8.18 41.02
CA GLU A 677 -21.19 9.15 41.93
C GLU A 677 -22.58 8.67 42.38
N LYS A 678 -23.47 8.28 41.45
CA LYS A 678 -24.77 7.66 41.79
C LYS A 678 -24.60 6.43 42.71
N LEU A 679 -23.60 5.57 42.45
CA LEU A 679 -23.30 4.42 43.32
C LEU A 679 -22.74 4.83 44.70
N ALA A 680 -22.02 5.94 44.80
CA ALA A 680 -21.55 6.47 46.08
C ALA A 680 -22.70 7.05 46.92
N ASP A 681 -23.64 7.78 46.30
CA ASP A 681 -24.81 8.30 47.00
C ASP A 681 -25.79 7.18 47.39
N ILE A 682 -26.03 6.16 46.55
CA ILE A 682 -26.82 4.97 46.94
C ILE A 682 -26.18 4.26 48.15
N ARG A 683 -24.85 4.13 48.20
CA ARG A 683 -24.13 3.57 49.36
C ARG A 683 -24.32 4.43 50.63
N LYS A 684 -24.29 5.76 50.49
CA LYS A 684 -24.49 6.72 51.59
C LYS A 684 -25.94 6.76 52.07
N GLN A 685 -26.92 6.62 51.18
CA GLN A 685 -28.33 6.43 51.54
C GLN A 685 -28.54 5.11 52.29
N LEU A 686 -27.92 4.01 51.83
CA LEU A 686 -27.93 2.72 52.53
C LEU A 686 -27.32 2.82 53.93
N ASP A 687 -26.13 3.40 54.07
CA ASP A 687 -25.45 3.62 55.35
C ASP A 687 -26.29 4.50 56.30
N ASN A 688 -26.98 5.52 55.80
CA ASN A 688 -27.95 6.29 56.58
C ASN A 688 -29.19 5.47 57.00
N ARG A 689 -29.75 4.64 56.11
CA ARG A 689 -30.87 3.74 56.43
C ARG A 689 -30.46 2.69 57.47
N TRP A 690 -29.26 2.12 57.38
CA TRP A 690 -28.71 1.24 58.41
C TRP A 690 -28.61 1.96 59.77
N LYS A 691 -28.06 3.17 59.82
CA LYS A 691 -28.01 3.98 61.06
C LYS A 691 -29.37 4.39 61.62
N GLN A 692 -30.41 4.44 60.79
CA GLN A 692 -31.80 4.60 61.25
C GLN A 692 -32.33 3.27 61.82
N ILE A 693 -32.10 2.14 61.15
CA ILE A 693 -32.46 0.80 61.63
C ILE A 693 -31.78 0.49 62.97
N ASP A 694 -30.48 0.79 63.14
CA ASP A 694 -29.75 0.62 64.40
C ASP A 694 -30.39 1.42 65.55
N LYS A 695 -30.85 2.65 65.27
CA LYS A 695 -31.57 3.49 66.25
C LYS A 695 -32.93 2.92 66.59
N PHE A 696 -33.69 2.43 65.61
CA PHE A 696 -34.97 1.76 65.84
C PHE A 696 -34.81 0.44 66.59
N GLU A 697 -33.78 -0.36 66.29
CA GLU A 697 -33.49 -1.59 67.05
C GLU A 697 -33.09 -1.26 68.49
N THR A 698 -32.32 -0.19 68.69
CA THR A 698 -31.94 0.29 70.03
C THR A 698 -33.14 0.79 70.83
N SER A 699 -34.07 1.53 70.21
CA SER A 699 -35.30 1.98 70.90
C SER A 699 -36.29 0.85 71.14
N VAL A 700 -36.43 -0.10 70.20
CA VAL A 700 -37.24 -1.32 70.40
C VAL A 700 -36.66 -2.18 71.53
N LYS A 701 -35.33 -2.29 71.65
CA LYS A 701 -34.66 -2.93 72.79
C LYS A 701 -34.96 -2.21 74.12
N SER A 702 -34.81 -0.89 74.19
CA SER A 702 -35.09 -0.15 75.44
C SER A 702 -36.58 -0.20 75.82
N TYR A 703 -37.51 -0.16 74.86
CA TYR A 703 -38.93 -0.41 75.10
C TYR A 703 -39.22 -1.84 75.56
N ALA A 704 -38.53 -2.85 75.00
CA ALA A 704 -38.64 -4.23 75.47
C ALA A 704 -38.12 -4.40 76.90
N GLU A 705 -36.96 -3.83 77.22
CA GLU A 705 -36.40 -3.80 78.58
C GLU A 705 -37.34 -3.10 79.56
N ALA A 706 -37.85 -1.91 79.22
CA ALA A 706 -38.85 -1.20 79.99
C ALA A 706 -40.11 -2.06 80.22
N LYS A 707 -40.61 -2.76 79.19
CA LYS A 707 -41.74 -3.68 79.30
C LYS A 707 -41.44 -4.88 80.21
N THR A 708 -40.22 -5.42 80.24
CA THR A 708 -39.83 -6.45 81.23
C THR A 708 -39.69 -5.88 82.65
N ASN A 709 -39.23 -4.64 82.81
CA ASN A 709 -39.15 -3.95 84.09
C ASN A 709 -40.55 -3.67 84.66
N TRP A 710 -41.49 -3.21 83.82
CA TRP A 710 -42.90 -3.04 84.18
C TRP A 710 -43.57 -4.36 84.54
N ARG A 711 -43.35 -5.44 83.78
CA ARG A 711 -43.84 -6.78 84.14
C ARG A 711 -43.28 -7.30 85.46
N ARG A 712 -41.99 -7.06 85.74
CA ARG A 712 -41.37 -7.41 87.04
C ARG A 712 -41.95 -6.59 88.21
N LYS A 713 -42.19 -5.28 88.01
CA LYS A 713 -42.89 -4.43 88.99
C LYS A 713 -44.33 -4.89 89.22
N LEU A 714 -45.07 -5.22 88.16
CA LEU A 714 -46.44 -5.70 88.24
C LEU A 714 -46.50 -7.02 89.02
N ALA A 715 -45.67 -8.01 88.66
CA ALA A 715 -45.61 -9.29 89.37
C ALA A 715 -45.20 -9.13 90.86
N SER A 716 -44.35 -8.14 91.20
CA SER A 716 -44.09 -7.78 92.60
C SER A 716 -45.34 -7.28 93.30
N ARG A 717 -46.07 -6.32 92.70
CA ARG A 717 -47.31 -5.77 93.27
C ARG A 717 -48.45 -6.78 93.31
N GLU A 718 -48.52 -7.71 92.36
CA GLU A 718 -49.46 -8.85 92.38
C GLU A 718 -49.13 -9.80 93.52
N GLY A 719 -47.85 -10.15 93.73
CA GLY A 719 -47.40 -10.97 94.86
C GLY A 719 -47.60 -10.28 96.23
N GLU A 720 -47.35 -8.98 96.32
CA GLU A 720 -47.64 -8.17 97.52
C GLU A 720 -49.16 -8.10 97.79
N LEU A 721 -49.97 -7.88 96.75
CA LEU A 721 -51.43 -7.85 96.85
C LEU A 721 -52.01 -9.21 97.25
N ASP A 722 -51.49 -10.31 96.69
CA ASP A 722 -51.94 -11.66 97.03
C ASP A 722 -51.45 -12.09 98.42
N ALA A 723 -50.29 -11.60 98.88
CA ALA A 723 -49.89 -11.72 100.29
C ALA A 723 -50.83 -10.95 101.24
N VAL A 724 -51.27 -9.74 100.86
CA VAL A 724 -52.27 -8.96 101.63
C VAL A 724 -53.65 -9.61 101.58
N LYS A 725 -54.07 -10.20 100.45
CA LYS A 725 -55.29 -11.02 100.38
C LYS A 725 -55.17 -12.27 101.24
N ALA A 726 -54.01 -12.92 101.27
CA ALA A 726 -53.77 -14.10 102.08
C ALA A 726 -53.87 -13.79 103.58
N THR A 727 -53.19 -12.74 104.07
CA THR A 727 -53.29 -12.33 105.49
C THR A 727 -54.68 -11.82 105.85
N ASN A 728 -55.38 -11.10 104.96
CA ASN A 728 -56.76 -10.69 105.21
C ASN A 728 -57.73 -11.89 105.20
N SER A 729 -57.52 -12.87 104.33
CA SER A 729 -58.27 -14.13 104.31
C SER A 729 -57.98 -14.98 105.55
N GLU A 730 -56.74 -14.98 106.04
CA GLU A 730 -56.36 -15.65 107.28
C GLU A 730 -57.00 -14.96 108.49
N MET A 731 -56.94 -13.63 108.59
CA MET A 731 -57.63 -12.84 109.62
C MET A 731 -59.15 -13.09 109.57
N ALA A 732 -59.76 -13.13 108.39
CA ALA A 732 -61.17 -13.46 108.21
C ALA A 732 -61.50 -14.91 108.62
N ALA A 733 -60.61 -15.87 108.32
CA ALA A 733 -60.75 -17.27 108.72
C ALA A 733 -60.61 -17.43 110.25
N GLN A 734 -59.64 -16.77 110.88
CA GLN A 734 -59.48 -16.73 112.34
C GLN A 734 -60.74 -16.13 113.00
N LEU A 735 -61.28 -15.02 112.46
CA LEU A 735 -62.54 -14.42 112.91
C LEU A 735 -63.78 -15.31 112.67
N ALA A 736 -63.76 -16.17 111.66
CA ALA A 736 -64.84 -17.13 111.39
C ALA A 736 -64.77 -18.36 112.31
N VAL A 737 -63.56 -18.89 112.57
CA VAL A 737 -63.31 -20.00 113.51
C VAL A 737 -63.64 -19.58 114.94
N LEU A 738 -63.32 -18.35 115.34
CA LEU A 738 -63.76 -17.74 116.60
C LEU A 738 -65.29 -17.61 116.76
N LYS A 739 -66.07 -17.81 115.69
CA LYS A 739 -67.54 -17.62 115.68
C LYS A 739 -68.37 -18.90 115.62
N ARG A 740 -67.79 -20.11 115.61
CA ARG A 740 -68.56 -21.37 115.65
C ARG A 740 -67.89 -22.52 116.45
N PRO A 741 -68.50 -23.00 117.54
CA PRO A 741 -68.08 -24.23 118.22
C PRO A 741 -68.78 -25.48 117.65
N GLY A 742 -68.04 -26.60 117.50
CA GLY A 742 -68.63 -27.96 117.48
C GLY A 742 -68.27 -28.91 116.33
N GLN A 743 -67.22 -29.73 116.54
CA GLN A 743 -67.04 -31.16 116.15
C GLN A 743 -67.34 -31.65 114.71
N SER A 744 -66.38 -32.41 114.13
CA SER A 744 -66.58 -33.81 113.65
C SER A 744 -65.35 -34.38 112.90
N ASP A 745 -64.31 -34.79 113.61
CA ASP A 745 -63.00 -35.15 113.04
C ASP A 745 -62.95 -36.49 112.25
N GLY A 746 -64.07 -37.22 112.15
CA GLY A 746 -64.09 -38.61 111.67
C GLY A 746 -64.19 -38.81 110.15
N SER A 747 -64.71 -37.83 109.40
CA SER A 747 -64.93 -37.94 107.94
C SER A 747 -63.85 -37.26 107.11
N GLU A 748 -63.28 -36.17 107.61
CA GLU A 748 -62.29 -35.37 106.88
C GLU A 748 -61.03 -36.16 106.54
N VAL A 749 -60.49 -36.95 107.47
CA VAL A 749 -59.23 -37.70 107.28
C VAL A 749 -59.25 -38.54 106.00
N ARG A 750 -60.34 -39.28 105.73
CA ARG A 750 -60.46 -40.10 104.51
C ARG A 750 -60.62 -39.26 103.24
N ALA A 751 -61.30 -38.12 103.29
CA ALA A 751 -61.41 -37.19 102.17
C ALA A 751 -60.07 -36.49 101.86
N LEU A 752 -59.29 -36.18 102.91
CA LEU A 752 -57.96 -35.59 102.81
C LEU A 752 -56.94 -36.56 102.20
N THR A 753 -56.90 -37.83 102.62
CA THR A 753 -56.01 -38.84 102.00
C THR A 753 -56.32 -39.05 100.51
N ALA A 754 -57.61 -39.07 100.14
CA ALA A 754 -58.03 -39.19 98.74
C ALA A 754 -57.69 -37.95 97.89
N ARG A 755 -57.65 -36.75 98.49
CA ARG A 755 -57.18 -35.53 97.83
C ARG A 755 -55.66 -35.49 97.71
N ALA A 756 -54.92 -35.87 98.76
CA ALA A 756 -53.46 -35.89 98.79
C ALA A 756 -52.88 -36.79 97.70
N THR A 757 -53.29 -38.06 97.64
CA THR A 757 -52.82 -39.04 96.63
C THR A 757 -53.12 -38.63 95.18
N ASN A 758 -54.21 -37.89 94.95
CA ASN A 758 -54.57 -37.38 93.63
C ASN A 758 -53.81 -36.08 93.28
N ALA A 759 -53.44 -35.28 94.29
CA ALA A 759 -52.54 -34.13 94.13
C ALA A 759 -51.10 -34.58 93.84
N GLU A 760 -50.58 -35.59 94.56
CA GLU A 760 -49.26 -36.21 94.32
C GLU A 760 -49.13 -36.72 92.87
N ARG A 761 -50.17 -37.40 92.35
CA ARG A 761 -50.19 -37.85 90.95
C ARG A 761 -50.13 -36.70 89.94
N ARG A 762 -50.79 -35.57 90.24
CA ARG A 762 -50.75 -34.37 89.40
C ARG A 762 -49.39 -33.68 89.50
N LEU A 763 -48.80 -33.61 90.70
CA LEU A 763 -47.47 -33.05 90.94
C LEU A 763 -46.39 -33.81 90.16
N ASN A 764 -46.35 -35.14 90.27
CA ASN A 764 -45.37 -35.96 89.52
C ASN A 764 -45.53 -35.80 88.00
N ASN A 765 -46.77 -35.73 87.50
CA ASN A 765 -47.01 -35.49 86.07
C ASN A 765 -46.54 -34.09 85.62
N ALA A 766 -46.76 -33.06 86.44
CA ALA A 766 -46.29 -31.70 86.17
C ALA A 766 -44.76 -31.59 86.24
N GLN A 767 -44.12 -32.24 87.22
CA GLN A 767 -42.65 -32.31 87.34
C GLN A 767 -42.01 -33.04 86.15
N ASN A 768 -42.59 -34.15 85.71
CA ASN A 768 -42.12 -34.87 84.52
C ASN A 768 -42.27 -34.04 83.24
N GLN A 769 -43.35 -33.24 83.12
CA GLN A 769 -43.53 -32.31 81.99
C GLN A 769 -42.55 -31.14 82.05
N LEU A 770 -42.27 -30.59 83.24
CA LEU A 770 -41.30 -29.52 83.46
C LEU A 770 -39.88 -30.00 83.09
N ALA A 771 -39.43 -31.13 83.62
CA ALA A 771 -38.11 -31.68 83.29
C ALA A 771 -37.95 -31.93 81.77
N ALA A 772 -39.00 -32.42 81.10
CA ALA A 772 -39.00 -32.64 79.65
C ALA A 772 -39.04 -31.33 78.81
N THR A 773 -39.46 -30.19 79.37
CA THR A 773 -39.32 -28.88 78.71
C THR A 773 -37.96 -28.24 79.01
N GLU A 774 -37.44 -28.39 80.23
CA GLU A 774 -36.10 -27.95 80.64
C GLU A 774 -35.00 -28.64 79.82
N GLU A 775 -35.08 -29.97 79.64
CA GLU A 775 -34.15 -30.73 78.79
C GLU A 775 -34.19 -30.25 77.33
N LYS A 776 -35.39 -29.99 76.79
CA LYS A 776 -35.54 -29.43 75.43
C LYS A 776 -34.91 -28.05 75.31
N ILE A 777 -35.14 -27.16 76.27
CA ILE A 777 -34.56 -25.81 76.31
C ILE A 777 -33.02 -25.89 76.42
N ALA A 778 -32.49 -26.75 77.29
CA ALA A 778 -31.05 -26.99 77.40
C ALA A 778 -30.45 -27.50 76.07
N SER A 779 -31.11 -28.46 75.41
CA SER A 779 -30.67 -28.98 74.10
C SER A 779 -30.70 -27.92 72.99
N MET A 780 -31.66 -26.99 73.03
CA MET A 780 -31.77 -25.88 72.09
C MET A 780 -30.68 -24.84 72.32
N ASN A 781 -30.42 -24.48 73.59
CA ASN A 781 -29.38 -23.52 73.97
C ASN A 781 -27.98 -24.05 73.63
N GLN A 782 -27.71 -25.35 73.83
CA GLN A 782 -26.47 -25.98 73.36
C GLN A 782 -26.31 -25.91 71.85
N ARG A 783 -27.39 -26.10 71.08
CA ARG A 783 -27.38 -25.99 69.61
C ARG A 783 -27.14 -24.55 69.14
N SER A 784 -27.72 -23.55 69.81
CA SER A 784 -27.43 -22.13 69.53
C SER A 784 -25.95 -21.85 69.79
N SER A 785 -25.46 -22.08 71.02
CA SER A 785 -24.05 -21.81 71.37
C SER A 785 -23.06 -22.54 70.44
N ALA A 786 -23.37 -23.77 70.02
CA ALA A 786 -22.56 -24.52 69.05
C ALA A 786 -22.67 -24.01 67.59
N ALA A 787 -23.64 -23.16 67.25
CA ALA A 787 -23.71 -22.39 66.02
C ALA A 787 -23.00 -21.03 66.18
N ASP A 788 -23.25 -20.33 67.28
CA ASP A 788 -22.68 -19.00 67.59
C ASP A 788 -21.15 -19.05 67.63
N ASN A 789 -20.57 -20.05 68.30
CA ASN A 789 -19.12 -20.31 68.31
C ASN A 789 -18.54 -20.57 66.90
N LYS A 790 -19.34 -21.14 65.96
CA LYS A 790 -18.91 -21.37 64.56
C LYS A 790 -19.01 -20.11 63.71
N TRP A 791 -19.96 -19.23 64.02
CA TRP A 791 -20.03 -17.90 63.41
C TRP A 791 -18.87 -17.02 63.88
N GLU A 792 -18.60 -16.97 65.18
CA GLU A 792 -17.50 -16.18 65.75
C GLU A 792 -16.13 -16.59 65.18
N MET A 793 -15.87 -17.91 65.05
CA MET A 793 -14.64 -18.41 64.43
C MET A 793 -14.51 -18.03 62.93
N ARG A 794 -15.62 -18.00 62.18
CA ARG A 794 -15.62 -17.54 60.78
C ARG A 794 -15.39 -16.04 60.67
N VAL A 795 -16.00 -15.24 61.55
CA VAL A 795 -15.80 -13.78 61.61
C VAL A 795 -14.31 -13.48 61.84
N LYS A 796 -13.68 -14.12 62.84
CA LYS A 796 -12.24 -13.98 63.10
C LYS A 796 -11.36 -14.41 61.91
N GLU A 797 -11.77 -15.44 61.17
CA GLU A 797 -11.08 -15.85 59.94
C GLU A 797 -11.19 -14.78 58.84
N TYR A 798 -12.38 -14.21 58.63
CA TYR A 798 -12.58 -13.12 57.65
C TYR A 798 -11.85 -11.83 58.04
N GLU A 799 -11.86 -11.44 59.32
CA GLU A 799 -11.08 -10.32 59.86
C GLU A 799 -9.57 -10.51 59.62
N SER A 800 -9.05 -11.71 59.90
CA SER A 800 -7.65 -12.05 59.65
C SER A 800 -7.29 -11.96 58.16
N ARG A 801 -8.17 -12.45 57.27
CA ARG A 801 -7.98 -12.38 55.81
C ARG A 801 -8.05 -10.93 55.29
N LEU A 802 -8.98 -10.13 55.80
CA LEU A 802 -9.11 -8.71 55.44
C LEU A 802 -7.87 -7.91 55.86
N LYS A 803 -7.40 -8.10 57.10
CA LYS A 803 -6.18 -7.45 57.61
C LYS A 803 -4.94 -7.83 56.80
N ALA A 804 -4.80 -9.11 56.42
CA ALA A 804 -3.71 -9.56 55.55
C ALA A 804 -3.77 -8.94 54.14
N ALA A 805 -4.96 -8.76 53.57
CA ALA A 805 -5.15 -8.07 52.30
C ALA A 805 -4.82 -6.57 52.39
N GLU A 806 -5.23 -5.89 53.46
CA GLU A 806 -4.86 -4.49 53.71
C GLU A 806 -3.34 -4.31 53.84
N GLU A 807 -2.66 -5.17 54.60
CA GLU A 807 -1.21 -5.11 54.72
C GLU A 807 -0.51 -5.33 53.39
N ARG A 808 -1.01 -6.25 52.56
CA ARG A 808 -0.51 -6.45 51.20
C ARG A 808 -0.65 -5.18 50.35
N ILE A 809 -1.83 -4.54 50.36
CA ILE A 809 -2.07 -3.28 49.63
C ILE A 809 -1.18 -2.15 50.16
N LYS A 810 -0.93 -2.08 51.49
CA LYS A 810 0.00 -1.11 52.10
C LYS A 810 1.44 -1.33 51.61
N ARG A 811 1.92 -2.58 51.55
CA ARG A 811 3.24 -2.94 51.01
C ARG A 811 3.36 -2.65 49.51
N GLU A 812 2.35 -3.00 48.71
CA GLU A 812 2.33 -2.75 47.26
C GLU A 812 2.29 -1.24 46.94
N ARG A 813 1.53 -0.43 47.72
CA ARG A 813 1.57 1.04 47.63
C ARG A 813 2.92 1.62 48.02
N GLN A 814 3.59 1.08 49.04
CA GLN A 814 4.91 1.54 49.47
C GLN A 814 5.99 1.24 48.43
N GLY A 815 6.07 0.00 47.93
CA GLY A 815 6.96 -0.37 46.82
C GLY A 815 6.58 0.30 45.47
N GLY A 816 5.39 0.87 45.36
CA GLY A 816 5.01 1.80 44.27
C GLY A 816 5.65 3.18 44.44
N LYS A 817 5.58 3.76 45.65
CA LYS A 817 6.22 5.05 45.98
C LYS A 817 7.75 5.00 45.84
N GLU A 818 8.37 3.91 46.29
CA GLU A 818 9.83 3.74 46.22
C GLU A 818 10.31 3.72 44.77
N ARG A 819 9.67 2.92 43.89
CA ARG A 819 9.97 2.94 42.44
C ARG A 819 9.69 4.28 41.77
N ALA A 820 8.65 5.02 42.20
CA ALA A 820 8.41 6.37 41.71
C ALA A 820 9.54 7.34 42.10
N LEU A 821 10.04 7.26 43.34
CA LEU A 821 11.16 8.05 43.84
C LEU A 821 12.47 7.71 43.13
N GLU A 822 12.72 6.42 42.87
CA GLU A 822 13.86 5.95 42.06
C GLU A 822 13.82 6.52 40.64
N LEU A 823 12.66 6.45 39.98
CA LEU A 823 12.47 7.01 38.64
C LEU A 823 12.62 8.53 38.62
N GLU A 824 12.09 9.26 39.61
CA GLU A 824 12.32 10.70 39.76
C GLU A 824 13.82 11.02 39.90
N ASN A 825 14.55 10.25 40.71
CA ASN A 825 15.98 10.44 40.91
C ASN A 825 16.80 10.10 39.66
N ALA A 826 16.40 9.08 38.90
CA ALA A 826 16.96 8.76 37.60
C ALA A 826 16.72 9.91 36.58
N VAL A 827 15.51 10.46 36.52
CA VAL A 827 15.18 11.62 35.67
C VAL A 827 16.01 12.85 36.07
N LYS A 828 16.12 13.17 37.36
CA LYS A 828 16.96 14.27 37.88
C LYS A 828 18.45 14.06 37.57
N SER A 829 18.92 12.82 37.56
CA SER A 829 20.30 12.46 37.14
C SER A 829 20.50 12.67 35.63
N LEU A 830 19.59 12.19 34.80
CA LEU A 830 19.62 12.35 33.34
C LEU A 830 19.52 13.83 32.93
N GLN A 831 18.69 14.62 33.61
CA GLN A 831 18.61 16.08 33.40
C GLN A 831 19.95 16.76 33.67
N ARG A 832 20.64 16.43 34.77
CA ARG A 832 21.99 16.95 35.07
C ARG A 832 23.03 16.51 34.03
N GLN A 833 22.97 15.27 33.55
CA GLN A 833 23.84 14.79 32.48
C GLN A 833 23.59 15.54 31.16
N LEU A 834 22.32 15.82 30.84
CA LEU A 834 21.92 16.58 29.66
C LEU A 834 22.35 18.05 29.74
N GLU A 835 22.23 18.70 30.90
CA GLU A 835 22.81 20.04 31.13
C GLU A 835 24.33 20.06 30.94
N ILE A 836 25.05 19.05 31.46
CA ILE A 836 26.51 18.95 31.32
C ILE A 836 26.88 18.72 29.85
N ALA A 837 26.12 17.90 29.12
CA ALA A 837 26.30 17.69 27.68
C ALA A 837 26.01 18.96 26.87
N GLN A 838 24.97 19.72 27.22
CA GLN A 838 24.67 21.02 26.61
C GLN A 838 25.78 22.04 26.89
N LYS A 839 26.25 22.17 28.13
CA LYS A 839 27.38 23.05 28.50
C LYS A 839 28.66 22.68 27.74
N ARG A 840 28.96 21.38 27.59
CA ARG A 840 30.08 20.90 26.76
C ARG A 840 29.90 21.21 25.27
N SER A 841 28.70 21.03 24.73
CA SER A 841 28.37 21.38 23.34
C SER A 841 28.51 22.89 23.09
N GLN A 842 28.09 23.71 24.06
CA GLN A 842 28.21 25.17 24.02
C GLN A 842 29.69 25.59 24.05
N GLN A 843 30.49 25.02 24.96
CA GLN A 843 31.95 25.21 25.00
C GLN A 843 32.65 24.75 23.72
N LEU A 844 32.22 23.64 23.11
CA LEU A 844 32.74 23.20 21.80
C LEU A 844 32.38 24.19 20.68
N ASN A 845 31.16 24.73 20.67
CA ASN A 845 30.76 25.77 19.72
C ASN A 845 31.57 27.06 19.91
N ASP A 846 31.86 27.46 21.15
CA ASP A 846 32.72 28.61 21.45
C ASP A 846 34.18 28.37 21.00
N VAL A 847 34.70 27.15 21.15
CA VAL A 847 36.02 26.74 20.63
C VAL A 847 36.04 26.75 19.10
N VAL A 848 34.99 26.27 18.43
CA VAL A 848 34.85 26.32 16.96
C VAL A 848 34.74 27.78 16.49
N ALA A 849 33.97 28.63 17.18
CA ALA A 849 33.81 30.05 16.87
C ALA A 849 35.09 30.88 17.11
N THR A 850 36.01 30.41 17.97
CA THR A 850 37.31 31.05 18.22
C THR A 850 38.42 30.52 17.31
N GLN A 851 38.39 29.23 16.91
CA GLN A 851 39.28 28.73 15.85
C GLN A 851 38.90 29.28 14.46
N GLY A 852 37.61 29.44 14.17
CA GLY A 852 37.11 30.10 12.96
C GLY A 852 37.52 31.58 12.81
N LYS A 853 38.22 32.16 13.80
CA LYS A 853 38.82 33.49 13.76
C LYS A 853 40.36 33.48 13.66
N LYS A 854 41.01 32.33 13.42
CA LYS A 854 42.49 32.20 13.40
C LYS A 854 43.07 31.35 12.25
N SER A 855 42.77 31.71 11.00
CA SER A 855 43.59 31.39 9.81
C SER A 855 43.28 32.39 8.68
N PRO A 856 44.22 32.68 7.76
CA PRO A 856 44.69 34.07 7.67
C PRO A 856 44.30 34.83 6.40
N SER A 857 44.16 36.15 6.52
CA SER A 857 44.09 37.09 5.40
C SER A 857 45.48 37.34 4.81
N SER A 858 45.72 36.88 3.58
CA SER A 858 46.96 37.14 2.83
C SER A 858 47.01 38.58 2.31
N ASN A 859 48.09 39.31 2.60
CA ASN A 859 48.36 40.63 2.00
C ASN A 859 48.65 40.54 0.50
N SER A 860 48.23 41.55 -0.27
CA SER A 860 48.59 41.71 -1.69
C SER A 860 48.69 43.18 -2.12
N ALA A 861 49.83 43.83 -1.86
CA ALA A 861 50.30 45.05 -2.54
C ALA A 861 51.77 45.33 -2.17
N GLY A 862 52.63 45.65 -3.15
CA GLY A 862 54.03 46.05 -2.89
C GLY A 862 55.01 45.72 -4.02
N SER A 863 55.23 46.69 -4.92
CA SER A 863 55.97 46.54 -6.18
C SER A 863 57.42 46.02 -6.07
N ARG A 864 57.80 45.12 -6.98
CA ARG A 864 58.74 45.46 -8.07
C ARG A 864 58.61 44.54 -9.27
#